data_AF-A0AAE1XQZ0-F1
#
_entry.id   AF-A0AAE1XQZ0-F1
#
_cell.length_a   1.000
_cell.length_b   1.000
_cell.length_c   1.000
_cell.angle_alpha   90.00
_cell.angle_beta   90.00
_cell.angle_gamma   90.00
#
_symmetry.space_group_name_H-M   'P 1'
#
loop_
_entity.id
_entity.type
_entity.pdbx_description
1 polymer ?
#
loop_
_entity_poly.entity_id
_entity_poly.type
_entity_poly.pdbx_seq_one_letter_code
_entity_poly.pdbx_strand_id
1 'polypeptide(L)'
;MASSAITSAVRTSILLLSLLVFLGNIMMWIIMPTDTYYNHWLLHILAATNSTFFGIQGPIMLDFTFPIVFIAVLGCIYLHLGKRKASVTGSSKRDRKLRFLKQPMIVKGLGIVTVTELALFTMFIALCVWYFADYVRHWFKLVPVLSTTRGEKLWQSKVERVGVVAGVAGNLCLTFLFYPVTRGSSILGMLGVTSEASIKYHIWLGNIAMSLFTAHGFLYLVYWAFTNRLYEMLKWDDHYVSNVAGEISLVCGLALWVTTYPTIRRKMFELFFYTHYLYILFIIFFILHTGIGFACIMLPGLYLFLIDRYLRFLQSRQKVRLLSAHLLPCHTIELNFSKSRGLSYNPTSTIFISVPSISKLQWHPFTITSNSNLEPERLSVVIKCDGSWTRELYDVISSPSPIDHLQVSVEGPYGPATTNFLRHDMLVMISGGSGITPFISIIRELIFISSTLKCKTPKIKLISVFKNSSNLSILDLILPTSSYSSNSSNLDLQIEAYVTREKGNPKGKLEPSRTVWFKPNASDEPISPALGPNSWLWLGAIISSSFTIFLVLLGIFTQYVVYPIDQNTNKLYSYTKKASVNMLIICFSIVIAASGAFLWNKKLSSKEAKKLQHTGESTTTKSSDDIELESLPLESVTKSINVHYGQRPNLKRILLEIKESNVGVLVSGPKEMREDVAAICSTGQADNLHFESISFTW
;
A
#
# COMPACT_ATOMS: atom_id res chain seq x y z
N MET A 1 -21.28 9.43 -26.99
CA MET A 1 -19.93 10.01 -27.06
C MET A 1 -19.76 11.31 -26.25
N ALA A 2 -20.75 12.23 -26.25
CA ALA A 2 -20.69 13.48 -25.47
C ALA A 2 -20.48 13.29 -23.95
N SER A 3 -21.22 12.37 -23.31
CA SER A 3 -21.07 12.06 -21.87
C SER A 3 -19.66 11.58 -21.50
N SER A 4 -18.98 10.83 -22.38
CA SER A 4 -17.61 10.36 -22.08
C SER A 4 -16.55 11.45 -22.24
N ALA A 5 -16.76 12.41 -23.15
CA ALA A 5 -15.88 13.55 -23.28
C ALA A 5 -15.96 14.45 -22.04
N ILE A 6 -17.17 14.68 -21.52
CA ILE A 6 -17.40 15.44 -20.29
C ILE A 6 -16.71 14.76 -19.10
N THR A 7 -16.90 13.45 -18.88
CA THR A 7 -16.24 12.74 -17.79
C THR A 7 -14.70 12.78 -17.89
N SER A 8 -14.15 12.68 -19.11
CA SER A 8 -12.71 12.79 -19.33
C SER A 8 -12.19 14.20 -19.04
N ALA A 9 -12.93 15.23 -19.45
CA ALA A 9 -12.61 16.62 -19.14
C ALA A 9 -12.62 16.86 -17.62
N VAL A 10 -13.66 16.42 -16.93
CA VAL A 10 -13.77 16.53 -15.46
C VAL A 10 -12.61 15.82 -14.75
N ARG A 11 -12.25 14.60 -15.16
CA ARG A 11 -11.09 13.89 -14.59
C ARG A 11 -9.77 14.65 -14.80
N THR A 12 -9.59 15.25 -15.97
CA THR A 12 -8.40 16.06 -16.29
C THR A 12 -8.37 17.32 -15.44
N SER A 13 -9.50 18.01 -15.27
CA SER A 13 -9.63 19.18 -14.40
C SER A 13 -9.33 18.85 -12.94
N ILE A 14 -9.84 17.72 -12.43
CA ILE A 14 -9.53 17.25 -11.07
C ILE A 14 -8.02 17.03 -10.90
N LEU A 15 -7.37 16.39 -11.87
CA LEU A 15 -5.93 16.13 -11.81
C LEU A 15 -5.12 17.45 -11.81
N LEU A 16 -5.48 18.40 -12.67
CA LEU A 16 -4.84 19.72 -12.73
C LEU A 16 -5.03 20.51 -11.44
N LEU A 17 -6.24 20.50 -10.87
CA LEU A 17 -6.53 21.15 -9.59
C LEU A 17 -5.73 20.51 -8.45
N SER A 18 -5.73 19.17 -8.35
CA SER A 18 -4.94 18.46 -7.35
C SER A 18 -3.45 18.75 -7.47
N LEU A 19 -2.92 18.84 -8.70
CA LEU A 19 -1.53 19.20 -8.95
C LEU A 19 -1.26 20.63 -8.48
N LEU A 20 -2.10 21.60 -8.83
CA LEU A 20 -1.94 22.99 -8.41
C LEU A 20 -1.94 23.14 -6.88
N VAL A 21 -2.88 22.49 -6.19
CA VAL A 21 -2.95 22.49 -4.73
C VAL A 21 -1.72 21.83 -4.11
N PHE A 22 -1.24 20.73 -4.70
CA PHE A 22 -0.02 20.06 -4.25
C PHE A 22 1.23 20.93 -4.43
N LEU A 23 1.39 21.61 -5.57
CA LEU A 23 2.49 22.57 -5.76
C LEU A 23 2.43 23.70 -4.74
N GLY A 24 1.23 24.22 -4.43
CA GLY A 24 1.04 25.21 -3.37
C GLY A 24 1.49 24.68 -2.00
N ASN A 25 1.15 23.44 -1.65
CA ASN A 25 1.60 22.82 -0.41
C ASN A 25 3.13 22.64 -0.37
N ILE A 26 3.77 22.22 -1.46
CA ILE A 26 5.23 22.13 -1.55
C ILE A 26 5.90 23.50 -1.45
N MET A 27 5.31 24.55 -2.03
CA MET A 27 5.80 25.92 -1.89
C MET A 27 5.79 26.37 -0.42
N MET A 28 4.76 26.01 0.35
CA MET A 28 4.72 26.28 1.79
C MET A 28 5.91 25.65 2.51
N TRP A 29 6.27 24.40 2.21
CA TRP A 29 7.45 23.74 2.78
C TRP A 29 8.78 24.42 2.45
N ILE A 30 8.90 24.98 1.24
CA ILE A 30 10.11 25.68 0.79
C ILE A 30 10.24 27.04 1.50
N ILE A 31 9.12 27.75 1.67
CA ILE A 31 9.10 29.12 2.23
C ILE A 31 9.14 29.11 3.75
N MET A 32 8.51 28.14 4.42
CA MET A 32 8.42 28.05 5.89
C MET A 32 9.73 28.29 6.67
N PRO A 33 10.91 27.74 6.30
CA PRO A 33 12.15 27.99 7.04
C PRO A 33 12.71 29.43 6.90
N THR A 34 12.19 30.20 5.93
CA THR A 34 12.79 31.47 5.51
C THR A 34 12.41 32.65 6.39
N ASP A 35 13.26 33.68 6.38
CA ASP A 35 12.97 34.96 7.03
C ASP A 35 11.69 35.61 6.48
N THR A 36 11.41 35.44 5.19
CA THR A 36 10.20 35.94 4.54
C THR A 36 8.95 35.35 5.17
N TYR A 37 8.99 34.05 5.52
CA TYR A 37 7.87 33.41 6.19
C TYR A 37 7.64 34.02 7.56
N TYR A 38 8.66 34.05 8.41
CA TYR A 38 8.53 34.54 9.79
C TYR A 38 8.21 36.03 9.90
N ASN A 39 8.81 36.86 9.05
CA ASN A 39 8.68 38.32 9.13
C ASN A 39 7.44 38.87 8.41
N HIS A 40 6.88 38.14 7.45
CA HIS A 40 5.74 38.61 6.65
C HIS A 40 4.58 37.61 6.64
N TRP A 41 4.80 36.39 6.13
CA TRP A 41 3.69 35.48 5.86
C TRP A 41 3.02 34.98 7.13
N LEU A 42 3.81 34.55 8.12
CA LEU A 42 3.30 34.05 9.38
C LEU A 42 2.43 35.08 10.08
N LEU A 43 2.83 36.36 10.08
CA LEU A 43 2.05 37.44 10.66
C LEU A 43 0.71 37.64 9.93
N HIS A 44 0.71 37.65 8.60
CA HIS A 44 -0.52 37.74 7.81
C HIS A 44 -1.43 36.53 7.98
N ILE A 45 -0.87 35.32 8.00
CA ILE A 45 -1.61 34.08 8.22
C ILE A 45 -2.26 34.13 9.60
N LEU A 46 -1.48 34.40 10.66
CA LEU A 46 -1.99 34.49 12.03
C LEU A 46 -3.07 35.57 12.17
N ALA A 47 -2.92 36.71 11.52
CA ALA A 47 -3.93 37.77 11.50
C ALA A 47 -5.23 37.32 10.80
N ALA A 48 -5.11 36.64 9.65
CA ALA A 48 -6.25 36.18 8.87
C ALA A 48 -6.96 34.96 9.50
N THR A 49 -6.24 34.14 10.27
CA THR A 49 -6.76 32.92 10.90
C THR A 49 -6.93 33.07 12.41
N ASN A 50 -6.96 34.29 12.94
CA ASN A 50 -7.11 34.52 14.37
C ASN A 50 -8.51 34.07 14.82
N SER A 51 -8.57 32.91 15.47
CA SER A 51 -9.83 32.29 15.90
C SER A 51 -9.68 31.70 17.28
N THR A 52 -10.62 32.02 18.16
CA THR A 52 -10.71 31.44 19.51
C THR A 52 -11.06 29.94 19.47
N PHE A 53 -11.67 29.47 18.37
CA PHE A 53 -12.06 28.07 18.20
C PHE A 53 -10.89 27.16 17.84
N PHE A 54 -9.94 27.64 17.04
CA PHE A 54 -8.87 26.79 16.54
C PHE A 54 -7.50 27.16 17.09
N GLY A 55 -7.26 28.39 17.55
CA GLY A 55 -5.95 28.82 18.03
C GLY A 55 -4.83 28.57 17.00
N ILE A 56 -3.60 28.35 17.47
CA ILE A 56 -2.40 28.20 16.61
C ILE A 56 -2.38 26.93 15.73
N GLN A 57 -3.14 25.91 16.12
CA GLN A 57 -3.28 24.67 15.33
C GLN A 57 -4.17 24.88 14.09
N GLY A 58 -5.06 25.89 14.10
CA GLY A 58 -5.89 26.27 12.95
C GLY A 58 -5.11 26.56 11.67
N PRO A 59 -4.21 27.57 11.66
CA PRO A 59 -3.39 27.88 10.48
C PRO A 59 -2.51 26.71 10.05
N ILE A 60 -1.92 25.97 11.00
CA ILE A 60 -1.11 24.79 10.68
C ILE A 60 -1.92 23.73 9.94
N MET A 61 -3.15 23.46 10.40
CA MET A 61 -4.04 22.52 9.71
C MET A 61 -4.48 23.06 8.34
N LEU A 62 -4.70 24.36 8.20
CA LEU A 62 -5.05 24.99 6.93
C LEU A 62 -3.93 24.86 5.90
N ASP A 63 -2.68 25.05 6.31
CA ASP A 63 -1.51 25.04 5.43
C ASP A 63 -1.06 23.62 5.06
N PHE A 64 -1.09 22.69 6.03
CA PHE A 64 -0.48 21.37 5.86
C PHE A 64 -1.50 20.23 5.77
N THR A 65 -2.59 20.27 6.53
CA THR A 65 -3.54 19.15 6.61
C THR A 65 -4.63 19.23 5.55
N PHE A 66 -5.29 20.39 5.45
CA PHE A 66 -6.44 20.60 4.58
C PHE A 66 -6.13 20.37 3.09
N PRO A 67 -5.01 20.84 2.52
CA PRO A 67 -4.72 20.63 1.09
C PRO A 67 -4.63 19.15 0.73
N ILE A 68 -4.03 18.34 1.61
CA ILE A 68 -3.88 16.90 1.36
C ILE A 68 -5.21 16.16 1.55
N VAL A 69 -5.97 16.49 2.59
CA VAL A 69 -7.32 15.91 2.80
C VAL A 69 -8.22 16.25 1.61
N PHE A 70 -8.15 17.48 1.10
CA PHE A 70 -8.86 17.91 -0.10
C PHE A 70 -8.45 17.11 -1.33
N ILE A 71 -7.14 16.94 -1.58
CA ILE A 71 -6.62 16.10 -2.66
C ILE A 71 -7.10 14.65 -2.51
N ALA A 72 -7.16 14.11 -1.29
CA ALA A 72 -7.63 12.75 -1.05
C ALA A 72 -9.12 12.58 -1.42
N VAL A 73 -9.96 13.56 -1.10
CA VAL A 73 -11.38 13.58 -1.48
C VAL A 73 -11.54 13.73 -3.01
N LEU A 74 -10.78 14.62 -3.64
CA LEU A 74 -10.74 14.73 -5.10
C LEU A 74 -10.28 13.44 -5.77
N GLY A 75 -9.29 12.76 -5.19
CA GLY A 75 -8.81 11.45 -5.63
C GLY A 75 -9.90 10.38 -5.59
N CYS A 76 -10.74 10.37 -4.55
CA CYS A 76 -11.91 9.49 -4.47
C CYS A 76 -12.89 9.74 -5.63
N ILE A 77 -13.18 11.00 -5.95
CA ILE A 77 -14.07 11.36 -7.07
C ILE A 77 -13.42 10.93 -8.40
N TYR A 78 -12.13 11.24 -8.59
CA TYR A 78 -11.37 10.87 -9.78
C TYR A 78 -11.42 9.35 -10.06
N LEU A 79 -11.19 8.54 -9.03
CA LEU A 79 -11.20 7.08 -9.12
C LEU A 79 -12.61 6.52 -9.35
N HIS A 80 -13.64 7.13 -8.76
CA HIS A 80 -15.02 6.76 -9.02
C HIS A 80 -15.41 6.97 -10.49
N LEU A 81 -15.04 8.13 -11.07
CA LEU A 81 -15.29 8.43 -12.49
C LEU A 81 -14.50 7.49 -13.43
N GLY A 82 -13.36 6.96 -12.96
CA GLY A 82 -12.53 6.01 -13.70
C GLY A 82 -13.07 4.59 -13.80
N LYS A 83 -13.86 4.12 -12.81
CA LYS A 83 -14.42 2.75 -12.74
C LYS A 83 -15.27 2.37 -13.96
N ARG A 84 -15.79 3.33 -14.74
CA ARG A 84 -16.77 3.08 -15.83
C ARG A 84 -16.18 2.69 -17.18
N LYS A 85 -14.86 2.59 -17.35
CA LYS A 85 -14.28 2.08 -18.61
C LYS A 85 -12.97 1.30 -18.37
N ALA A 86 -12.96 0.02 -18.74
CA ALA A 86 -11.78 -0.57 -19.36
C ALA A 86 -11.62 0.13 -20.71
N SER A 87 -10.95 1.29 -20.72
CA SER A 87 -10.74 2.02 -21.96
C SER A 87 -9.71 1.26 -22.79
N VAL A 88 -10.21 0.48 -23.74
CA VAL A 88 -9.50 0.11 -24.97
C VAL A 88 -9.23 1.39 -25.76
N THR A 89 -8.33 2.23 -25.26
CA THR A 89 -7.85 3.41 -25.97
C THR A 89 -6.40 3.17 -26.27
N GLY A 90 -6.12 3.02 -27.56
CA GLY A 90 -4.77 2.88 -28.09
C GLY A 90 -3.87 4.02 -27.63
N SER A 91 -2.60 3.67 -27.43
CA SER A 91 -1.51 4.56 -27.07
C SER A 91 -1.53 5.87 -27.88
N SER A 92 -1.56 7.00 -27.16
CA SER A 92 -1.37 8.33 -27.75
C SER A 92 0.08 8.51 -28.17
N LYS A 93 0.34 9.12 -29.34
CA LYS A 93 1.69 9.51 -29.79
C LYS A 93 2.49 10.33 -28.75
N ARG A 94 1.81 10.93 -27.76
CA ARG A 94 2.42 11.70 -26.66
C ARG A 94 3.14 10.82 -25.62
N ASP A 95 2.68 9.58 -25.39
CA ASP A 95 3.33 8.62 -24.47
C ASP A 95 4.71 8.18 -24.98
N ARG A 96 4.95 8.25 -26.30
CA ARG A 96 6.23 7.84 -26.91
C ARG A 96 7.38 8.81 -26.60
N LYS A 97 7.09 10.11 -26.37
CA LYS A 97 8.12 11.14 -26.12
C LYS A 97 8.65 11.16 -24.68
N LEU A 98 7.87 10.68 -23.70
CA LEU A 98 8.26 10.63 -22.28
C LEU A 98 8.77 9.24 -21.86
N ARG A 99 9.22 8.42 -22.84
CA ARG A 99 9.63 7.01 -22.65
C ARG A 99 10.80 6.87 -21.68
N PHE A 100 11.79 7.77 -21.77
CA PHE A 100 12.99 7.72 -20.93
C PHE A 100 12.68 7.88 -19.43
N LEU A 101 11.61 8.62 -19.08
CA LEU A 101 11.24 8.90 -17.70
C LEU A 101 10.71 7.66 -16.96
N LYS A 102 10.14 6.70 -17.69
CA LYS A 102 9.60 5.44 -17.14
C LYS A 102 10.58 4.27 -17.24
N GLN A 103 11.77 4.48 -17.80
CA GLN A 103 12.77 3.41 -17.88
C GLN A 103 13.27 3.02 -16.48
N PRO A 104 13.43 1.72 -16.19
CA PRO A 104 14.02 1.26 -14.95
C PRO A 104 15.50 1.66 -14.92
N MET A 105 15.93 2.21 -13.80
CA MET A 105 17.33 2.45 -13.50
C MET A 105 17.68 1.71 -12.22
N ILE A 106 18.72 0.89 -12.28
CA ILE A 106 19.15 0.11 -11.12
C ILE A 106 20.18 0.92 -10.36
N VAL A 107 19.90 1.17 -9.08
CA VAL A 107 20.87 1.77 -8.18
C VAL A 107 21.12 0.79 -7.04
N LYS A 108 22.35 0.28 -6.92
CA LYS A 108 22.76 -0.61 -5.83
C LYS A 108 22.36 0.03 -4.50
N GLY A 109 21.59 -0.68 -3.68
CA GLY A 109 21.04 -0.19 -2.40
C GLY A 109 19.60 0.34 -2.47
N LEU A 110 19.23 1.11 -3.49
CA LEU A 110 17.86 1.65 -3.66
C LEU A 110 16.92 0.67 -4.40
N GLY A 111 17.47 -0.29 -5.14
CA GLY A 111 16.70 -1.28 -5.90
C GLY A 111 16.39 -0.82 -7.33
N ILE A 112 15.32 -1.37 -7.91
CA ILE A 112 14.84 -0.99 -9.24
C ILE A 112 13.99 0.28 -9.09
N VAL A 113 14.48 1.39 -9.60
CA VAL A 113 13.88 2.72 -9.46
C VAL A 113 13.77 3.37 -10.83
N THR A 114 12.66 4.01 -11.17
CA THR A 114 12.59 4.72 -12.47
C THR A 114 13.34 6.06 -12.41
N VAL A 115 13.66 6.64 -13.57
CA VAL A 115 14.28 7.97 -13.63
C VAL A 115 13.43 9.02 -12.91
N THR A 116 12.10 8.96 -13.05
CA THR A 116 11.19 9.86 -12.32
C THR A 116 11.24 9.67 -10.81
N GLU A 117 11.29 8.42 -10.36
CA GLU A 117 11.34 8.13 -8.93
C GLU A 117 12.66 8.59 -8.32
N LEU A 118 13.79 8.43 -9.03
CA LEU A 118 15.07 8.96 -8.58
C LEU A 118 15.09 10.49 -8.58
N ALA A 119 14.53 11.13 -9.61
CA ALA A 119 14.42 12.59 -9.65
C ALA A 119 13.59 13.11 -8.47
N LEU A 120 12.44 12.50 -8.19
CA LEU A 120 11.60 12.84 -7.03
C LEU A 120 12.33 12.60 -5.70
N PHE A 121 13.06 11.48 -5.57
CA PHE A 121 13.87 11.22 -4.38
C PHE A 121 14.95 12.29 -4.19
N THR A 122 15.67 12.65 -5.26
CA THR A 122 16.71 13.68 -5.25
C THR A 122 16.14 15.05 -4.89
N MET A 123 14.98 15.41 -5.47
CA MET A 123 14.27 16.64 -5.12
C MET A 123 13.83 16.66 -3.65
N PHE A 124 13.37 15.52 -3.11
CA PHE A 124 13.01 15.41 -1.70
C PHE A 124 14.23 15.57 -0.78
N ILE A 125 15.37 14.95 -1.11
CA ILE A 125 16.62 15.15 -0.38
C ILE A 125 17.06 16.62 -0.45
N ALA A 126 16.99 17.25 -1.62
CA ALA A 126 17.29 18.67 -1.77
C ALA A 126 16.36 19.54 -0.92
N LEU A 127 15.07 19.21 -0.84
CA LEU A 127 14.12 19.86 0.06
C LEU A 127 14.52 19.68 1.52
N CYS A 128 14.87 18.48 1.97
CA CYS A 128 15.35 18.24 3.34
C CYS A 128 16.61 19.05 3.68
N VAL A 129 17.57 19.11 2.75
CA VAL A 129 18.82 19.88 2.93
C VAL A 129 18.54 21.37 2.97
N TRP A 130 17.74 21.89 2.04
CA TRP A 130 17.29 23.29 2.03
C TRP A 130 16.60 23.65 3.34
N TYR A 131 15.62 22.84 3.72
CA TYR A 131 14.81 23.02 4.93
C TYR A 131 15.71 23.04 6.18
N PHE A 132 16.63 22.09 6.31
CA PHE A 132 17.58 22.04 7.42
C PHE A 132 18.51 23.26 7.43
N ALA A 133 19.15 23.57 6.30
CA ALA A 133 20.15 24.63 6.22
C ALA A 133 19.56 26.02 6.50
N ASP A 134 18.39 26.31 5.94
CA ASP A 134 17.77 27.61 6.07
C ASP A 134 17.18 27.82 7.48
N TYR A 135 16.64 26.76 8.11
CA TYR A 135 16.28 26.82 9.52
C TYR A 135 17.50 27.08 10.42
N VAL A 136 18.62 26.36 10.19
CA VAL A 136 19.85 26.62 10.96
C VAL A 136 20.27 28.07 10.79
N ARG A 137 20.27 28.60 9.56
CA ARG A 137 20.60 30.01 9.28
C ARG A 137 19.68 30.98 10.02
N HIS A 138 18.37 30.76 9.98
CA HIS A 138 17.38 31.61 10.64
C HIS A 138 17.56 31.59 12.17
N TRP A 139 17.57 30.41 12.78
CA TRP A 139 17.68 30.25 14.23
C TRP A 139 19.04 30.70 14.78
N PHE A 140 20.12 30.63 13.99
CA PHE A 140 21.45 31.09 14.41
C PHE A 140 21.51 32.61 14.66
N LYS A 141 20.62 33.40 14.05
CA LYS A 141 20.53 34.84 14.32
C LYS A 141 20.15 35.14 15.78
N LEU A 142 19.43 34.23 16.43
CA LEU A 142 18.98 34.37 17.82
C LEU A 142 20.03 33.88 18.83
N VAL A 143 21.04 33.14 18.39
CA VAL A 143 22.03 32.48 19.28
C VAL A 143 22.83 33.47 20.13
N PRO A 144 23.36 34.61 19.60
CA PRO A 144 24.11 35.56 20.43
C PRO A 144 23.29 36.08 21.62
N VAL A 145 22.02 36.44 21.36
CA VAL A 145 21.10 36.92 22.39
C VAL A 145 20.84 35.82 23.42
N LEU A 146 20.45 34.61 22.97
CA LEU A 146 20.14 33.48 23.84
C LEU A 146 21.32 33.07 24.71
N SER A 147 22.53 33.01 24.14
CA SER A 147 23.75 32.64 24.87
C SER A 147 24.06 33.63 25.98
N THR A 148 23.86 34.93 25.73
CA THR A 148 24.06 35.98 26.73
C THR A 148 23.00 35.90 27.84
N THR A 149 21.72 35.76 27.48
CA THR A 149 20.62 35.67 28.45
C THR A 149 20.73 34.45 29.36
N ARG A 150 21.23 33.32 28.85
CA ARG A 150 21.36 32.07 29.61
C ARG A 150 22.73 31.89 30.28
N GLY A 151 23.69 32.80 30.06
CA GLY A 151 25.07 32.66 30.55
C GLY A 151 25.82 31.46 29.93
N GLU A 152 25.45 31.07 28.71
CA GLU A 152 25.98 29.89 28.01
C GLU A 152 27.08 30.28 27.01
N LYS A 153 27.97 29.34 26.69
CA LYS A 153 28.93 29.52 25.61
C LYS A 153 28.20 29.48 24.27
N LEU A 154 28.62 30.33 23.32
CA LEU A 154 28.00 30.44 22.00
C LEU A 154 27.82 29.09 21.30
N TRP A 155 28.81 28.19 21.38
CA TRP A 155 28.72 26.88 20.74
C TRP A 155 27.68 25.97 21.39
N GLN A 156 27.42 26.09 22.70
CA GLN A 156 26.41 25.29 23.41
C GLN A 156 25.01 25.62 22.88
N SER A 157 24.68 26.91 22.80
CA SER A 157 23.40 27.35 22.24
C SER A 157 23.28 27.04 20.73
N LYS A 158 24.39 27.03 19.97
CA LYS A 158 24.38 26.54 18.57
C LYS A 158 24.01 25.05 18.49
N VAL A 159 24.59 24.20 19.35
CA VAL A 159 24.29 22.76 19.38
C VAL A 159 22.81 22.51 19.70
N GLU A 160 22.25 23.21 20.69
CA GLU A 160 20.81 23.14 21.00
C GLU A 160 19.95 23.49 19.78
N ARG A 161 20.26 24.59 19.07
CA ARG A 161 19.49 24.97 17.88
C ARG A 161 19.60 23.96 16.75
N VAL A 162 20.79 23.41 16.49
CA VAL A 162 20.95 22.34 15.48
C VAL A 162 20.14 21.10 15.89
N GLY A 163 20.12 20.77 17.19
CA GLY A 163 19.27 19.71 17.74
C GLY A 163 17.79 19.93 17.42
N VAL A 164 17.25 21.12 17.71
CA VAL A 164 15.85 21.47 17.36
C VAL A 164 15.61 21.30 15.86
N VAL A 165 16.48 21.85 15.01
CA VAL A 165 16.30 21.81 13.56
C VAL A 165 16.33 20.37 13.02
N ALA A 166 17.15 19.49 13.59
CA ALA A 166 17.12 18.06 13.27
C ALA A 166 15.75 17.43 13.57
N GLY A 167 15.13 17.79 14.71
CA GLY A 167 13.78 17.36 15.06
C GLY A 167 12.71 17.90 14.10
N VAL A 168 12.79 19.18 13.72
CA VAL A 168 11.87 19.80 12.76
C VAL A 168 12.01 19.17 11.37
N ALA A 169 13.23 18.93 10.89
CA ALA A 169 13.48 18.21 9.64
C ALA A 169 13.00 16.75 9.69
N GLY A 170 13.11 16.09 10.85
CA GLY A 170 12.52 14.77 11.08
C GLY A 170 11.00 14.78 10.93
N ASN A 171 10.32 15.83 11.42
CA ASN A 171 8.86 15.97 11.31
C ASN A 171 8.40 16.15 9.84
N LEU A 172 9.18 16.84 9.01
CA LEU A 172 8.95 16.90 7.56
C LEU A 172 8.92 15.47 6.97
N CYS A 173 9.91 14.64 7.29
CA CYS A 173 9.95 13.25 6.81
C CYS A 173 8.77 12.42 7.34
N LEU A 174 8.40 12.62 8.61
CA LEU A 174 7.31 11.92 9.26
C LEU A 174 5.94 12.27 8.64
N THR A 175 5.78 13.49 8.13
CA THR A 175 4.58 13.92 7.38
C THR A 175 4.32 13.06 6.15
N PHE A 176 5.38 12.63 5.45
CA PHE A 176 5.25 11.79 4.26
C PHE A 176 5.30 10.28 4.55
N LEU A 177 5.71 9.88 5.75
CA LEU A 177 6.02 8.48 6.09
C LEU A 177 4.83 7.52 5.98
N PHE A 178 3.61 8.02 6.22
CA PHE A 178 2.40 7.21 6.30
C PHE A 178 1.66 7.06 4.97
N TYR A 179 1.83 7.95 3.99
CA TYR A 179 1.18 7.81 2.68
C TYR A 179 1.48 6.48 1.98
N PRO A 180 2.73 5.99 1.94
CA PRO A 180 3.07 4.79 1.18
C PRO A 180 2.54 3.49 1.79
N VAL A 181 2.06 3.51 3.04
CA VAL A 181 1.55 2.32 3.77
C VAL A 181 0.02 2.29 3.89
N THR A 182 -0.66 3.31 3.34
CA THR A 182 -2.12 3.40 3.23
C THR A 182 -2.59 2.56 2.04
N ARG A 183 -3.15 1.37 2.29
CA ARG A 183 -3.44 0.37 1.23
C ARG A 183 -4.59 0.78 0.33
N GLY A 184 -5.65 1.36 0.90
CA GLY A 184 -6.81 1.93 0.21
C GLY A 184 -6.66 3.40 -0.15
N SER A 185 -5.44 3.89 -0.38
CA SER A 185 -5.18 5.32 -0.62
C SER A 185 -5.75 5.80 -1.96
N SER A 186 -6.63 6.81 -1.90
CA SER A 186 -7.13 7.51 -3.09
C SER A 186 -6.04 8.33 -3.78
N ILE A 187 -5.07 8.84 -3.03
CA ILE A 187 -3.94 9.61 -3.57
C ILE A 187 -3.03 8.70 -4.40
N LEU A 188 -2.62 7.55 -3.86
CA LEU A 188 -1.78 6.59 -4.60
C LEU A 188 -2.50 6.09 -5.86
N GLY A 189 -3.79 5.75 -5.73
CA GLY A 189 -4.62 5.35 -6.87
C GLY A 189 -4.73 6.41 -7.95
N MET A 190 -4.87 7.70 -7.58
CA MET A 190 -4.92 8.81 -8.53
C MET A 190 -3.60 8.98 -9.29
N LEU A 191 -2.47 8.77 -8.62
CA LEU A 191 -1.12 8.79 -9.22
C LEU A 191 -0.82 7.53 -10.04
N GLY A 192 -1.68 6.50 -10.00
CA GLY A 192 -1.46 5.22 -10.66
C GLY A 192 -0.36 4.37 -10.00
N VAL A 193 -0.07 4.63 -8.73
CA VAL A 193 0.93 3.88 -7.94
C VAL A 193 0.20 2.92 -7.01
N THR A 194 0.65 1.66 -6.96
CA THR A 194 0.10 0.68 -6.01
C THR A 194 0.75 0.84 -4.64
N SER A 195 0.03 0.48 -3.58
CA SER A 195 0.56 0.50 -2.21
C SER A 195 1.79 -0.40 -2.05
N GLU A 196 1.85 -1.51 -2.80
CA GLU A 196 3.00 -2.42 -2.84
C GLU A 196 4.26 -1.74 -3.40
N ALA A 197 4.11 -1.03 -4.53
CA ALA A 197 5.21 -0.31 -5.16
C ALA A 197 5.70 0.87 -4.31
N SER A 198 4.84 1.42 -3.45
CA SER A 198 5.17 2.56 -2.60
C SER A 198 5.93 2.19 -1.32
N ILE A 199 5.98 0.92 -0.90
CA ILE A 199 6.68 0.49 0.33
C ILE A 199 8.15 0.94 0.36
N LYS A 200 8.84 0.98 -0.79
CA LYS A 200 10.22 1.50 -0.86
C LYS A 200 10.36 2.94 -0.36
N TYR A 201 9.36 3.79 -0.61
CA TYR A 201 9.35 5.17 -0.12
C TYR A 201 9.19 5.23 1.39
N HIS A 202 8.37 4.36 1.98
CA HIS A 202 8.27 4.24 3.43
C HIS A 202 9.61 3.85 4.06
N ILE A 203 10.33 2.91 3.44
CA ILE A 203 11.66 2.50 3.89
C ILE A 203 12.65 3.67 3.82
N TRP A 204 12.68 4.43 2.72
CA TRP A 204 13.58 5.58 2.58
C TRP A 204 13.26 6.68 3.60
N LEU A 205 12.00 7.09 3.68
CA LEU A 205 11.53 8.12 4.61
C LEU A 205 11.75 7.71 6.06
N GLY A 206 11.51 6.44 6.41
CA GLY A 206 11.69 5.92 7.76
C GLY A 206 13.15 5.99 8.20
N ASN A 207 14.09 5.61 7.32
CA ASN A 207 15.52 5.71 7.63
C ASN A 207 15.98 7.17 7.80
N ILE A 208 15.52 8.09 6.94
CA ILE A 208 15.86 9.51 7.04
C ILE A 208 15.28 10.10 8.34
N ALA A 209 14.00 9.84 8.62
CA ALA A 209 13.32 10.33 9.83
C ALA A 209 14.01 9.81 11.10
N MET A 210 14.28 8.51 11.19
CA MET A 210 14.92 7.94 12.37
C MET A 210 16.36 8.43 12.56
N SER A 211 17.10 8.66 11.47
CA SER A 211 18.44 9.27 11.55
C SER A 211 18.38 10.69 12.10
N LEU A 212 17.42 11.50 11.63
CA LEU A 212 17.22 12.88 12.09
C LEU A 212 16.74 12.95 13.55
N PHE A 213 15.81 12.08 13.97
CA PHE A 213 15.36 12.01 15.36
C PHE A 213 16.45 11.49 16.31
N THR A 214 17.28 10.55 15.86
CA THR A 214 18.44 10.09 16.63
C THR A 214 19.47 11.22 16.78
N ALA A 215 19.74 11.96 15.70
CA ALA A 215 20.61 13.14 15.77
C ALA A 215 20.04 14.23 16.70
N HIS A 216 18.74 14.49 16.64
CA HIS A 216 18.03 15.39 17.56
C HIS A 216 18.26 15.01 19.03
N GLY A 217 17.93 13.77 19.41
CA GLY A 217 18.12 13.30 20.78
C GLY A 217 19.58 13.32 21.23
N PHE A 218 20.50 12.88 20.36
CA PHE A 218 21.94 12.89 20.66
C PHE A 218 22.50 14.30 20.87
N LEU A 219 22.13 15.27 20.02
CA LEU A 219 22.59 16.66 20.16
C LEU A 219 22.07 17.30 21.45
N TYR A 220 20.85 16.97 21.87
CA TYR A 220 20.29 17.41 23.15
C TYR A 220 21.01 16.78 24.35
N LEU A 221 21.30 15.47 24.28
CA LEU A 221 22.08 14.79 25.30
C LEU A 221 23.46 15.44 25.49
N VAL A 222 24.15 15.73 24.37
CA VAL A 222 25.43 16.45 24.37
C VAL A 222 25.28 17.84 25.00
N TYR A 223 24.29 18.62 24.56
CA TYR A 223 24.03 19.96 25.10
C TYR A 223 23.75 19.96 26.62
N TRP A 224 22.91 19.04 27.10
CA TRP A 224 22.60 18.92 28.52
C TRP A 224 23.79 18.44 29.35
N ALA A 225 24.60 17.52 28.83
CA ALA A 225 25.84 17.09 29.49
C ALA A 225 26.80 18.26 29.68
N PHE A 226 27.05 19.06 28.64
CA PHE A 226 27.99 20.18 28.69
C PHE A 226 27.49 21.41 29.43
N THR A 227 26.17 21.51 29.68
CA THR A 227 25.57 22.57 30.48
C THR A 227 25.19 22.13 31.89
N ASN A 228 25.58 20.91 32.30
CA ASN A 228 25.25 20.29 33.58
C ASN A 228 23.73 20.25 33.89
N ARG A 229 22.91 20.07 32.85
CA ARG A 229 21.44 20.04 32.91
C ARG A 229 20.87 18.69 32.49
N LEU A 230 21.56 17.59 32.79
CA LEU A 230 21.09 16.23 32.47
C LEU A 230 19.74 15.89 33.12
N TYR A 231 19.38 16.54 34.23
CA TYR A 231 18.06 16.35 34.85
C TYR A 231 16.90 16.74 33.91
N GLU A 232 17.13 17.59 32.89
CA GLU A 232 16.12 17.98 31.90
C GLU A 232 15.61 16.77 31.10
N MET A 233 16.40 15.69 30.95
CA MET A 233 15.94 14.44 30.33
C MET A 233 14.75 13.80 31.07
N LEU A 234 14.71 13.98 32.39
CA LEU A 234 13.67 13.43 33.27
C LEU A 234 12.51 14.40 33.48
N LYS A 235 12.54 15.57 32.82
CA LYS A 235 11.53 16.59 32.97
C LYS A 235 10.28 16.27 32.15
N TRP A 236 9.16 16.11 32.86
CA TRP A 236 7.82 16.14 32.29
C TRP A 236 7.23 17.54 32.48
N ASP A 237 7.32 18.39 31.45
CA ASP A 237 6.77 19.75 31.51
C ASP A 237 5.27 19.74 31.14
N ASP A 238 4.45 20.36 31.97
CA ASP A 238 3.00 20.43 31.74
C ASP A 238 2.60 21.53 30.76
N HIS A 239 3.46 22.52 30.49
CA HIS A 239 3.14 23.70 29.69
C HIS A 239 4.02 23.84 28.45
N TYR A 240 5.13 23.11 28.39
CA TYR A 240 6.07 23.07 27.27
C TYR A 240 6.34 21.63 26.80
N VAL A 241 7.41 21.46 26.02
CA VAL A 241 7.88 20.17 25.50
C VAL A 241 8.22 19.23 26.65
N SER A 242 7.62 18.03 26.65
CA SER A 242 7.92 16.99 27.62
C SER A 242 9.08 16.12 27.14
N ASN A 243 10.26 16.26 27.75
CA ASN A 243 11.47 15.55 27.33
C ASN A 243 11.35 14.05 27.57
N VAL A 244 10.77 13.64 28.70
CA VAL A 244 10.51 12.21 28.99
C VAL A 244 9.66 11.55 27.91
N ALA A 245 8.63 12.25 27.41
CA ALA A 245 7.85 11.74 26.29
C ALA A 245 8.70 11.60 25.01
N GLY A 246 9.60 12.56 24.76
CA GLY A 246 10.56 12.48 23.64
C GLY A 246 11.50 11.29 23.75
N GLU A 247 12.05 11.03 24.93
CA GLU A 247 12.92 9.88 25.21
C GLU A 247 12.19 8.55 24.99
N ILE A 248 10.96 8.41 25.52
CA ILE A 248 10.15 7.20 25.33
C ILE A 248 9.85 6.99 23.84
N SER A 249 9.50 8.07 23.13
CA SER A 249 9.28 8.03 21.69
C SER A 249 10.54 7.55 20.97
N LEU A 250 11.71 8.16 21.24
CA LEU A 250 12.97 7.80 20.62
C LEU A 250 13.39 6.35 20.90
N VAL A 251 13.26 5.86 22.14
CA VAL A 251 13.56 4.46 22.49
C VAL A 251 12.67 3.49 21.72
N CYS A 252 11.36 3.76 21.64
CA CYS A 252 10.44 2.96 20.81
C CYS A 252 10.83 2.99 19.33
N GLY A 253 11.20 4.17 18.82
CA GLY A 253 11.66 4.40 17.46
C GLY A 253 12.97 3.66 17.14
N LEU A 254 13.94 3.66 18.05
CA LEU A 254 15.20 2.93 17.90
C LEU A 254 14.98 1.42 17.91
N ALA A 255 14.14 0.92 18.82
CA ALA A 255 13.79 -0.50 18.91
C ALA A 255 13.15 -1.01 17.60
N LEU A 256 12.17 -0.28 17.06
CA LEU A 256 11.57 -0.65 15.77
C LEU A 256 12.53 -0.46 14.60
N TRP A 257 13.45 0.52 14.65
CA TRP A 257 14.36 0.79 13.55
C TRP A 257 15.45 -0.28 13.43
N VAL A 258 16.04 -0.73 14.54
CA VAL A 258 17.05 -1.79 14.56
C VAL A 258 16.51 -3.07 13.94
N THR A 259 15.28 -3.47 14.25
CA THR A 259 14.71 -4.71 13.71
C THR A 259 14.33 -4.62 12.23
N THR A 260 14.27 -3.41 11.65
CA THR A 260 14.05 -3.24 10.20
C THR A 260 15.27 -3.56 9.35
N TYR A 261 16.45 -3.71 9.95
CA TYR A 261 17.69 -4.00 9.22
C TYR A 261 17.53 -5.29 8.39
N PRO A 262 17.93 -5.31 7.10
CA PRO A 262 17.63 -6.43 6.20
C PRO A 262 18.10 -7.79 6.72
N THR A 263 19.24 -7.85 7.41
CA THR A 263 19.77 -9.08 8.00
C THR A 263 18.88 -9.63 9.11
N ILE A 264 18.37 -8.75 10.00
CA ILE A 264 17.49 -9.14 11.11
C ILE A 264 16.12 -9.51 10.55
N ARG A 265 15.52 -8.64 9.73
CA ARG A 265 14.19 -8.85 9.14
C ARG A 265 14.09 -10.17 8.35
N ARG A 266 15.12 -10.54 7.59
CA ARG A 266 15.13 -11.77 6.78
C ARG A 266 15.30 -13.04 7.61
N LYS A 267 16.04 -12.98 8.72
CA LYS A 267 16.28 -14.14 9.59
C LYS A 267 15.19 -14.30 10.65
N MET A 268 14.66 -13.19 11.15
CA MET A 268 13.73 -13.10 12.28
C MET A 268 12.55 -12.20 11.92
N PHE A 269 11.75 -12.63 10.95
CA PHE A 269 10.62 -11.84 10.45
C PHE A 269 9.61 -11.50 11.56
N GLU A 270 9.31 -12.44 12.46
CA GLU A 270 8.36 -12.21 13.55
C GLU A 270 8.83 -11.15 14.54
N LEU A 271 10.13 -11.13 14.88
CA LEU A 271 10.70 -10.09 15.74
C LEU A 271 10.54 -8.72 15.09
N PHE A 272 10.88 -8.60 13.80
CA PHE A 272 10.62 -7.39 13.03
C PHE A 272 9.14 -7.00 13.07
N PHE A 273 8.24 -7.93 12.74
CA PHE A 273 6.81 -7.69 12.64
C PHE A 273 6.22 -7.16 13.95
N TYR A 274 6.50 -7.82 15.08
CA TYR A 274 5.96 -7.43 16.38
C TYR A 274 6.58 -6.15 16.93
N THR A 275 7.90 -5.97 16.80
CA THR A 275 8.56 -4.73 17.25
C THR A 275 8.15 -3.52 16.42
N HIS A 276 7.81 -3.71 15.14
CA HIS A 276 7.36 -2.60 14.30
C HIS A 276 6.06 -1.97 14.83
N TYR A 277 5.19 -2.71 15.53
CA TYR A 277 3.98 -2.15 16.20
C TYR A 277 4.30 -1.11 17.28
N LEU A 278 5.55 -1.02 17.77
CA LEU A 278 5.98 0.08 18.65
C LEU A 278 5.83 1.46 17.99
N TYR A 279 5.56 1.53 16.68
CA TYR A 279 5.15 2.79 16.02
C TYR A 279 3.96 3.46 16.73
N ILE A 280 3.06 2.68 17.36
CA ILE A 280 1.91 3.22 18.10
C ILE A 280 2.40 4.04 19.30
N LEU A 281 3.31 3.48 20.09
CA LEU A 281 3.90 4.18 21.24
C LEU A 281 4.77 5.35 20.77
N PHE A 282 5.58 5.15 19.72
CA PHE A 282 6.38 6.20 19.10
C PHE A 282 5.51 7.44 18.76
N ILE A 283 4.38 7.26 18.07
CA ILE A 283 3.49 8.36 17.67
C ILE A 283 2.78 8.99 18.87
N ILE A 284 2.24 8.19 19.81
CA ILE A 284 1.57 8.72 21.00
C ILE A 284 2.55 9.63 21.77
N PHE A 285 3.73 9.12 22.09
CA PHE A 285 4.71 9.87 22.87
C PHE A 285 5.35 11.02 22.07
N PHE A 286 5.46 10.91 20.73
CA PHE A 286 5.83 12.04 19.88
C PHE A 286 4.83 13.19 20.03
N ILE A 287 3.52 12.90 19.96
CA ILE A 287 2.47 13.92 20.07
C ILE A 287 2.46 14.54 21.47
N LEU A 288 2.72 13.75 22.52
CA LEU A 288 2.87 14.28 23.89
C LEU A 288 4.14 15.12 24.06
N HIS A 289 5.23 14.75 23.38
CA HIS A 289 6.49 15.48 23.40
C HIS A 289 6.37 16.86 22.75
N THR A 290 5.90 16.92 21.49
CA THR A 290 5.86 18.16 20.71
C THR A 290 4.55 18.93 20.80
N GLY A 291 3.53 18.34 21.44
CA GLY A 291 2.17 18.85 21.50
C GLY A 291 1.41 18.84 20.17
N ILE A 292 0.10 19.13 20.27
CA ILE A 292 -0.82 19.01 19.14
C ILE A 292 -0.52 20.02 18.01
N GLY A 293 -0.14 21.26 18.34
CA GLY A 293 0.13 22.28 17.33
C GLY A 293 1.21 21.85 16.35
N PHE A 294 2.34 21.36 16.87
CA PHE A 294 3.44 20.86 16.05
C PHE A 294 3.13 19.50 15.41
N ALA A 295 2.40 18.62 16.11
CA ALA A 295 1.96 17.34 15.57
C ALA A 295 0.97 17.50 14.39
N CYS A 296 0.21 18.61 14.31
CA CYS A 296 -0.67 18.90 13.18
C CYS A 296 0.07 18.99 11.84
N ILE A 297 1.39 19.24 11.85
CA ILE A 297 2.21 19.25 10.63
C ILE A 297 2.25 17.86 9.97
N MET A 298 2.41 16.78 10.74
CA MET A 298 2.42 15.41 10.22
C MET A 298 1.04 14.78 10.06
N LEU A 299 0.02 15.45 10.60
CA LEU A 299 -1.33 14.93 10.69
C LEU A 299 -1.91 14.42 9.35
N PRO A 300 -1.74 15.04 8.16
CA PRO A 300 -2.43 14.55 6.96
C PRO A 300 -2.08 13.10 6.60
N GLY A 301 -0.79 12.73 6.67
CA GLY A 301 -0.35 11.36 6.38
C GLY A 301 -0.88 10.36 7.42
N LEU A 302 -0.74 10.70 8.70
CA LEU A 302 -1.22 9.88 9.81
C LEU A 302 -2.75 9.72 9.77
N TYR A 303 -3.48 10.79 9.47
CA TYR A 303 -4.94 10.83 9.43
C TYR A 303 -5.52 9.88 8.38
N LEU A 304 -5.01 9.93 7.15
CA LEU A 304 -5.43 9.02 6.09
C LEU A 304 -5.05 7.56 6.42
N PHE A 305 -3.89 7.34 7.04
CA PHE A 305 -3.48 6.01 7.49
C PHE A 305 -4.39 5.46 8.60
N LEU A 306 -4.82 6.29 9.56
CA LEU A 306 -5.75 5.88 10.62
C LEU A 306 -7.12 5.47 10.05
N ILE A 307 -7.65 6.23 9.07
CA ILE A 307 -8.88 5.86 8.35
C ILE A 307 -8.71 4.51 7.66
N ASP A 308 -7.65 4.32 6.88
CA ASP A 308 -7.36 3.07 6.18
C ASP A 308 -7.14 1.89 7.14
N ARG A 309 -6.44 2.11 8.26
CA ARG A 309 -6.24 1.11 9.32
C ARG A 309 -7.56 0.70 9.97
N TYR A 310 -8.43 1.66 10.27
CA TYR A 310 -9.72 1.37 10.90
C TYR A 310 -10.70 0.67 9.94
N LEU A 311 -10.73 1.07 8.67
CA LEU A 311 -11.52 0.38 7.63
C LEU A 311 -11.06 -1.07 7.43
N ARG A 312 -9.74 -1.32 7.44
CA ARG A 312 -9.18 -2.68 7.45
C ARG A 312 -9.62 -3.48 8.67
N PHE A 313 -9.58 -2.87 9.86
CA PHE A 313 -10.09 -3.50 11.07
C PHE A 313 -11.56 -3.91 10.92
N LEU A 314 -12.43 -3.04 10.41
CA LEU A 314 -13.85 -3.36 10.18
C LEU A 314 -14.01 -4.51 9.17
N GLN A 315 -13.26 -4.48 8.06
CA GLN A 315 -13.26 -5.55 7.07
C GLN A 315 -12.79 -6.89 7.67
N SER A 316 -11.75 -6.88 8.50
CA SER A 316 -11.18 -8.09 9.11
C SER A 316 -12.11 -8.78 10.12
N ARG A 317 -13.20 -8.12 10.56
CA ARG A 317 -14.19 -8.75 11.44
C ARG A 317 -15.08 -9.73 10.69
N GLN A 318 -15.09 -9.68 9.35
CA GLN A 318 -15.88 -10.59 8.52
C GLN A 318 -15.14 -11.91 8.31
N LYS A 319 -15.82 -13.02 8.61
CA LYS A 319 -15.39 -14.37 8.24
C LYS A 319 -15.84 -14.65 6.82
N VAL A 320 -14.90 -15.09 5.99
CA VAL A 320 -15.16 -15.33 4.57
C VAL A 320 -15.43 -16.79 4.29
N ARG A 321 -16.36 -17.06 3.39
CA ARG A 321 -16.71 -18.42 2.97
C ARG A 321 -15.62 -19.01 2.09
N LEU A 322 -14.86 -19.94 2.66
CA LEU A 322 -13.93 -20.80 1.93
C LEU A 322 -14.73 -21.95 1.28
N LEU A 323 -14.58 -22.12 -0.04
CA LEU A 323 -15.29 -23.15 -0.82
C LEU A 323 -14.48 -24.45 -0.88
N SER A 324 -13.21 -24.34 -1.25
CA SER A 324 -12.31 -25.50 -1.38
C SER A 324 -10.85 -25.11 -1.24
N ALA A 325 -10.03 -26.10 -0.90
CA ALA A 325 -8.57 -26.04 -0.94
C ALA A 325 -8.06 -27.17 -1.85
N HIS A 326 -7.38 -26.81 -2.93
CA HIS A 326 -6.78 -27.76 -3.86
C HIS A 326 -5.29 -27.88 -3.55
N LEU A 327 -4.86 -29.07 -3.11
CA LEU A 327 -3.50 -29.40 -2.74
C LEU A 327 -2.74 -29.91 -3.97
N LEU A 328 -1.68 -29.19 -4.34
CA LEU A 328 -0.80 -29.55 -5.44
C LEU A 328 0.40 -30.37 -4.94
N PRO A 329 0.97 -31.26 -5.77
CA PRO A 329 2.10 -32.13 -5.40
C PRO A 329 3.38 -31.38 -4.99
N CYS A 330 3.47 -30.09 -5.35
CA CYS A 330 4.59 -29.21 -5.00
C CYS A 330 4.48 -28.52 -3.63
N HIS A 331 3.69 -29.06 -2.70
CA HIS A 331 3.42 -28.42 -1.40
C HIS A 331 2.93 -26.98 -1.61
N THR A 332 1.93 -26.85 -2.47
CA THR A 332 1.27 -25.59 -2.80
C THR A 332 -0.24 -25.80 -2.68
N ILE A 333 -0.94 -24.79 -2.18
CA ILE A 333 -2.38 -24.85 -1.94
C ILE A 333 -3.05 -23.76 -2.77
N GLU A 334 -4.04 -24.11 -3.57
CA GLU A 334 -4.98 -23.15 -4.14
C GLU A 334 -6.21 -23.05 -3.24
N LEU A 335 -6.40 -21.90 -2.60
CA LEU A 335 -7.58 -21.61 -1.80
C LEU A 335 -8.63 -20.89 -2.65
N ASN A 336 -9.87 -21.35 -2.58
CA ASN A 336 -10.98 -20.83 -3.36
C ASN A 336 -12.05 -20.27 -2.43
N PHE A 337 -12.31 -18.97 -2.54
CA PHE A 337 -13.28 -18.24 -1.74
C PHE A 337 -14.53 -17.91 -2.54
N SER A 338 -15.67 -17.84 -1.85
CA SER A 338 -16.89 -17.27 -2.42
C SER A 338 -16.76 -15.77 -2.55
N LYS A 339 -17.17 -15.23 -3.70
CA LYS A 339 -17.08 -13.81 -4.04
C LYS A 339 -18.48 -13.26 -4.38
N SER A 340 -18.80 -12.07 -3.91
CA SER A 340 -20.03 -11.39 -4.35
C SER A 340 -19.84 -10.79 -5.76
N ARG A 341 -20.89 -10.83 -6.58
CA ARG A 341 -20.86 -10.25 -7.95
C ARG A 341 -20.55 -8.75 -7.97
N GLY A 342 -20.82 -8.05 -6.86
CA GLY A 342 -20.50 -6.62 -6.70
C GLY A 342 -19.01 -6.32 -6.49
N LEU A 343 -18.18 -7.35 -6.22
CA LEU A 343 -16.75 -7.19 -6.05
C LEU A 343 -16.00 -7.32 -7.38
N SER A 344 -15.58 -6.19 -7.93
CA SER A 344 -14.67 -6.12 -9.07
C SER A 344 -13.24 -5.82 -8.62
N TYR A 345 -12.27 -6.49 -9.24
CA TYR A 345 -10.83 -6.30 -9.03
C TYR A 345 -10.08 -6.51 -10.33
N ASN A 346 -8.94 -5.82 -10.47
CA ASN A 346 -8.10 -5.95 -11.65
C ASN A 346 -7.08 -7.10 -11.47
N PRO A 347 -6.52 -7.63 -12.57
CA PRO A 347 -5.41 -8.56 -12.49
C PRO A 347 -4.25 -8.02 -11.65
N THR A 348 -3.45 -8.93 -11.11
CA THR A 348 -2.33 -8.64 -10.19
C THR A 348 -2.74 -8.01 -8.86
N SER A 349 -4.03 -7.98 -8.52
CA SER A 349 -4.49 -7.57 -7.20
C SER A 349 -4.08 -8.59 -6.13
N THR A 350 -3.89 -8.12 -4.92
CA THR A 350 -3.48 -8.89 -3.76
C THR A 350 -4.55 -8.82 -2.67
N ILE A 351 -4.78 -9.93 -1.98
CA ILE A 351 -5.57 -9.97 -0.75
C ILE A 351 -4.66 -10.31 0.43
N PHE A 352 -5.06 -9.93 1.64
CA PHE A 352 -4.40 -10.37 2.86
C PHE A 352 -5.26 -11.39 3.57
N ILE A 353 -4.66 -12.49 3.98
CA ILE A 353 -5.35 -13.60 4.63
C ILE A 353 -4.88 -13.73 6.07
N SER A 354 -5.84 -13.92 6.97
CA SER A 354 -5.60 -14.31 8.35
C SER A 354 -6.40 -15.57 8.68
N VAL A 355 -5.74 -16.51 9.35
CA VAL A 355 -6.31 -17.79 9.80
C VAL A 355 -6.10 -17.85 11.32
N PRO A 356 -7.12 -17.50 12.13
CA PRO A 356 -6.96 -17.35 13.58
C PRO A 356 -6.53 -18.60 14.34
N SER A 357 -6.76 -19.79 13.79
CA SER A 357 -6.30 -21.06 14.37
C SER A 357 -4.78 -21.24 14.29
N ILE A 358 -4.11 -20.54 13.36
CA ILE A 358 -2.66 -20.55 13.17
C ILE A 358 -2.05 -19.35 13.90
N SER A 359 -2.53 -18.15 13.60
CA SER A 359 -2.06 -16.92 14.24
C SER A 359 -3.17 -15.89 14.36
N LYS A 360 -3.31 -15.29 15.54
CA LYS A 360 -4.32 -14.27 15.83
C LYS A 360 -3.98 -12.89 15.26
N LEU A 361 -2.70 -12.62 15.00
CA LEU A 361 -2.22 -11.28 14.65
C LEU A 361 -1.61 -11.20 13.24
N GLN A 362 -1.17 -12.32 12.67
CA GLN A 362 -0.48 -12.31 11.38
C GLN A 362 -1.48 -12.22 10.21
N TRP A 363 -1.12 -11.36 9.26
CA TRP A 363 -1.81 -11.15 7.98
C TRP A 363 -0.80 -11.32 6.85
N HIS A 364 -1.05 -12.26 5.96
CA HIS A 364 -0.12 -12.59 4.87
C HIS A 364 -0.72 -12.21 3.52
N PRO A 365 0.01 -11.52 2.63
CA PRO A 365 -0.48 -11.18 1.30
C PRO A 365 -0.47 -12.40 0.38
N PHE A 366 -1.45 -12.50 -0.52
CA PHE A 366 -1.41 -13.43 -1.63
C PHE A 366 -2.02 -12.79 -2.86
N THR A 367 -1.29 -12.87 -3.97
CA THR A 367 -1.78 -12.41 -5.27
C THR A 367 -2.96 -13.28 -5.71
N ILE A 368 -4.02 -12.63 -6.14
CA ILE A 368 -5.22 -13.27 -6.67
C ILE A 368 -4.87 -13.88 -8.02
N THR A 369 -5.15 -15.18 -8.18
CA THR A 369 -4.93 -15.92 -9.44
C THR A 369 -6.17 -15.94 -10.33
N SER A 370 -7.36 -15.89 -9.73
CA SER A 370 -8.63 -15.81 -10.46
C SER A 370 -8.80 -14.48 -11.19
N ASN A 371 -9.74 -14.45 -12.13
CA ASN A 371 -10.13 -13.23 -12.83
C ASN A 371 -11.56 -12.80 -12.47
N SER A 372 -11.76 -11.52 -12.16
CA SER A 372 -13.06 -11.08 -11.65
C SER A 372 -14.21 -11.16 -12.68
N ASN A 373 -13.89 -11.03 -13.96
CA ASN A 373 -14.85 -11.08 -15.07
C ASN A 373 -15.15 -12.52 -15.50
N LEU A 374 -14.12 -13.38 -15.55
CA LEU A 374 -14.25 -14.78 -15.93
C LEU A 374 -14.88 -15.63 -14.82
N GLU A 375 -14.58 -15.32 -13.56
CA GLU A 375 -15.03 -16.04 -12.38
C GLU A 375 -15.82 -15.09 -11.46
N PRO A 376 -17.09 -14.78 -11.77
CA PRO A 376 -17.87 -13.73 -11.10
C PRO A 376 -18.23 -14.05 -9.64
N GLU A 377 -18.17 -15.31 -9.22
CA GLU A 377 -18.57 -15.77 -7.88
C GLU A 377 -17.46 -16.48 -7.10
N ARG A 378 -16.25 -16.55 -7.68
CA ARG A 378 -15.08 -17.20 -7.08
C ARG A 378 -13.90 -16.24 -7.03
N LEU A 379 -13.10 -16.36 -5.98
CA LEU A 379 -11.80 -15.69 -5.84
C LEU A 379 -10.79 -16.73 -5.39
N SER A 380 -9.70 -16.87 -6.14
CA SER A 380 -8.68 -17.89 -5.91
C SER A 380 -7.33 -17.27 -5.61
N VAL A 381 -6.58 -17.88 -4.70
CA VAL A 381 -5.18 -17.57 -4.42
C VAL A 381 -4.36 -18.84 -4.35
N VAL A 382 -3.08 -18.73 -4.70
CA VAL A 382 -2.14 -19.84 -4.65
C VAL A 382 -1.05 -19.54 -3.62
N ILE A 383 -0.90 -20.45 -2.66
CA ILE A 383 -0.04 -20.32 -1.49
C ILE A 383 1.01 -21.43 -1.54
N LYS A 384 2.28 -21.05 -1.66
CA LYS A 384 3.40 -21.99 -1.60
C LYS A 384 3.93 -22.12 -0.17
N CYS A 385 4.19 -23.35 0.26
CA CYS A 385 4.57 -23.67 1.65
C CYS A 385 6.06 -23.44 1.93
N ASP A 386 6.52 -22.19 1.90
CA ASP A 386 7.93 -21.84 2.13
C ASP A 386 8.21 -21.32 3.57
N GLY A 387 7.25 -20.69 4.24
CA GLY A 387 7.38 -20.12 5.60
C GLY A 387 6.68 -20.93 6.70
N SER A 388 6.92 -20.57 7.98
CA SER A 388 6.30 -21.25 9.15
C SER A 388 4.78 -21.24 9.07
N TRP A 389 4.18 -20.05 8.93
CA TRP A 389 2.73 -19.90 8.82
C TRP A 389 2.12 -20.70 7.65
N THR A 390 2.77 -20.68 6.48
CA THR A 390 2.27 -21.41 5.30
C THR A 390 2.42 -22.93 5.41
N ARG A 391 3.38 -23.42 6.21
CA ARG A 391 3.52 -24.86 6.50
C ARG A 391 2.45 -25.31 7.48
N GLU A 392 2.24 -24.56 8.57
CA GLU A 392 1.15 -24.85 9.51
C GLU A 392 -0.21 -24.86 8.81
N LEU A 393 -0.46 -23.93 7.87
CA LEU A 393 -1.67 -23.94 7.05
C LEU A 393 -1.81 -25.22 6.21
N TYR A 394 -0.70 -25.68 5.61
CA TYR A 394 -0.68 -26.91 4.84
C TYR A 394 -0.93 -28.13 5.71
N ASP A 395 -0.29 -28.22 6.86
CA ASP A 395 -0.42 -29.35 7.78
C ASP A 395 -1.86 -29.45 8.33
N VAL A 396 -2.47 -28.30 8.64
CA VAL A 396 -3.88 -28.23 9.03
C VAL A 396 -4.79 -28.75 7.90
N ILE A 397 -4.63 -28.28 6.66
CA ILE A 397 -5.51 -28.65 5.55
C ILE A 397 -5.27 -30.09 5.06
N SER A 398 -4.02 -30.55 5.07
CA SER A 398 -3.63 -31.89 4.60
C SER A 398 -3.90 -33.01 5.61
N SER A 399 -4.27 -32.66 6.85
CA SER A 399 -4.56 -33.61 7.92
C SER A 399 -5.55 -34.72 7.48
N PRO A 400 -5.37 -35.97 7.92
CA PRO A 400 -6.26 -37.08 7.56
C PRO A 400 -7.69 -36.89 8.09
N SER A 401 -7.84 -36.17 9.21
CA SER A 401 -9.15 -35.85 9.77
C SER A 401 -9.79 -34.72 8.96
N PRO A 402 -10.98 -34.92 8.36
CA PRO A 402 -11.63 -33.90 7.55
C PRO A 402 -11.95 -32.67 8.41
N ILE A 403 -11.37 -31.53 8.03
CA ILE A 403 -11.75 -30.23 8.60
C ILE A 403 -13.01 -29.78 7.87
N ASP A 404 -14.14 -29.90 8.56
CA ASP A 404 -15.43 -29.44 8.01
C ASP A 404 -15.47 -27.92 7.81
N HIS A 405 -14.71 -27.16 8.60
CA HIS A 405 -14.71 -25.70 8.59
C HIS A 405 -13.35 -25.10 8.98
N LEU A 406 -12.84 -24.18 8.17
CA LEU A 406 -11.66 -23.36 8.48
C LEU A 406 -12.07 -21.88 8.53
N GLN A 407 -11.84 -21.24 9.68
CA GLN A 407 -12.12 -19.80 9.82
C GLN A 407 -11.04 -18.98 9.13
N VAL A 408 -11.45 -18.22 8.11
CA VAL A 408 -10.56 -17.34 7.35
C VAL A 408 -11.14 -15.92 7.34
N SER A 409 -10.27 -14.92 7.51
CA SER A 409 -10.60 -13.50 7.36
C SER A 409 -9.74 -12.91 6.24
N VAL A 410 -10.31 -11.98 5.45
CA VAL A 410 -9.64 -11.40 4.28
C VAL A 410 -9.72 -9.88 4.28
N GLU A 411 -8.60 -9.22 4.00
CA GLU A 411 -8.56 -7.79 3.63
C GLU A 411 -8.28 -7.62 2.13
N GLY A 412 -8.78 -6.54 1.53
CA GLY A 412 -8.62 -6.23 0.11
C GLY A 412 -9.87 -6.55 -0.72
N PRO A 413 -9.73 -6.74 -2.04
CA PRO A 413 -8.51 -6.78 -2.84
C PRO A 413 -7.86 -5.40 -3.03
N TYR A 414 -6.53 -5.37 -3.02
CA TYR A 414 -5.70 -4.19 -3.30
C TYR A 414 -4.96 -4.40 -4.60
N GLY A 415 -5.06 -3.48 -5.54
CA GLY A 415 -4.42 -3.66 -6.85
C GLY A 415 -4.40 -2.37 -7.66
N PRO A 416 -3.87 -2.43 -8.89
CA PRO A 416 -3.81 -1.27 -9.76
C PRO A 416 -5.22 -0.77 -10.09
N ALA A 417 -5.37 0.55 -10.23
CA ALA A 417 -6.65 1.16 -10.62
C ALA A 417 -7.06 0.77 -12.05
N THR A 418 -6.09 0.52 -12.92
CA THR A 418 -6.27 0.11 -14.32
C THR A 418 -5.12 -0.78 -14.77
N THR A 419 -5.39 -1.74 -15.64
CA THR A 419 -4.39 -2.56 -16.33
C THR A 419 -4.46 -2.29 -17.83
N ASN A 420 -3.30 -2.13 -18.49
CA ASN A 420 -3.22 -1.81 -19.92
C ASN A 420 -2.34 -2.81 -20.68
N PHE A 421 -2.65 -4.10 -20.56
CA PHE A 421 -1.91 -5.17 -21.23
C PHE A 421 -2.02 -5.12 -22.76
N LEU A 422 -3.15 -4.64 -23.28
CA LEU A 422 -3.44 -4.53 -24.72
C LEU A 422 -2.62 -3.45 -25.45
N ARG A 423 -1.83 -2.65 -24.73
CA ARG A 423 -0.99 -1.60 -25.34
C ARG A 423 0.24 -2.16 -26.07
N HIS A 424 0.58 -3.43 -25.82
CA HIS A 424 1.76 -4.10 -26.36
C HIS A 424 1.37 -5.06 -27.49
N ASP A 425 2.31 -5.32 -28.40
CA ASP A 425 2.15 -6.33 -29.46
C ASP A 425 2.42 -7.74 -28.91
N MET A 426 3.37 -7.84 -27.97
CA MET A 426 3.75 -9.05 -27.26
C MET A 426 3.97 -8.79 -25.77
N LEU A 427 3.63 -9.76 -24.93
CA LEU A 427 3.95 -9.80 -23.50
C LEU A 427 4.92 -10.94 -23.22
N VAL A 428 6.06 -10.61 -22.63
CA VAL A 428 7.03 -11.57 -22.11
C VAL A 428 6.92 -11.58 -20.60
N MET A 429 6.48 -12.71 -20.04
CA MET A 429 6.27 -12.87 -18.61
C MET A 429 7.36 -13.78 -18.05
N ILE A 430 8.20 -13.27 -17.14
CA ILE A 430 9.32 -14.02 -16.55
C ILE A 430 9.01 -14.28 -15.09
N SER A 431 8.85 -15.54 -14.72
CA SER A 431 8.45 -15.97 -13.39
C SER A 431 9.51 -16.83 -12.71
N GLY A 432 9.66 -16.65 -11.39
CA GLY A 432 10.48 -17.52 -10.54
C GLY A 432 9.65 -18.18 -9.44
N GLY A 433 9.47 -19.50 -9.50
CA GLY A 433 8.71 -20.26 -8.50
C GLY A 433 7.26 -19.77 -8.36
N SER A 434 6.86 -19.38 -7.15
CA SER A 434 5.52 -18.81 -6.87
C SER A 434 5.29 -17.45 -7.53
N GLY A 435 6.31 -16.81 -8.10
CA GLY A 435 6.17 -15.57 -8.86
C GLY A 435 5.28 -15.67 -10.10
N ILE A 436 4.84 -16.88 -10.49
CA ILE A 436 3.90 -17.10 -11.59
C ILE A 436 2.47 -16.63 -11.30
N THR A 437 2.07 -16.51 -10.03
CA THR A 437 0.69 -16.19 -9.62
C THR A 437 0.08 -14.92 -10.25
N PRO A 438 0.77 -13.75 -10.32
CA PRO A 438 0.23 -12.60 -11.04
C PRO A 438 -0.01 -12.86 -12.53
N PHE A 439 0.83 -13.70 -13.16
CA PHE A 439 0.71 -14.01 -14.58
C PHE A 439 -0.50 -14.90 -14.88
N ILE A 440 -0.88 -15.78 -13.96
CA ILE A 440 -2.13 -16.56 -14.07
C ILE A 440 -3.33 -15.61 -14.20
N SER A 441 -3.41 -14.60 -13.33
CA SER A 441 -4.50 -13.62 -13.37
C SER A 441 -4.51 -12.77 -14.65
N ILE A 442 -3.33 -12.41 -15.16
CA ILE A 442 -3.19 -11.69 -16.44
C ILE A 442 -3.62 -12.55 -17.62
N ILE A 443 -3.18 -13.81 -17.67
CA ILE A 443 -3.56 -14.75 -18.74
C ILE A 443 -5.08 -14.97 -18.72
N ARG A 444 -5.69 -15.16 -17.55
CA ARG A 444 -7.16 -15.31 -17.43
C ARG A 444 -7.92 -14.05 -17.88
N GLU A 445 -7.39 -12.84 -17.65
CA GLU A 445 -7.96 -11.61 -18.21
C GLU A 445 -7.87 -11.59 -19.75
N LEU A 446 -6.73 -11.97 -20.31
CA LEU A 446 -6.54 -12.01 -21.76
C LEU A 446 -7.42 -13.08 -22.42
N ILE A 447 -7.66 -14.21 -21.75
CA ILE A 447 -8.64 -15.22 -22.16
C ILE A 447 -10.03 -14.58 -22.21
N PHE A 448 -10.47 -13.91 -21.13
CA PHE A 448 -11.76 -13.22 -21.10
C PHE A 448 -11.91 -12.17 -22.22
N ILE A 449 -10.87 -11.36 -22.46
CA ILE A 449 -10.85 -10.36 -23.54
C ILE A 449 -10.94 -11.03 -24.92
N SER A 450 -10.22 -12.13 -25.13
CA SER A 450 -10.23 -12.86 -26.39
C SER A 450 -11.56 -13.56 -26.66
N SER A 451 -12.10 -14.28 -25.66
CA SER A 451 -13.28 -15.14 -25.85
C SER A 451 -14.58 -14.36 -25.78
N THR A 452 -14.71 -13.46 -24.80
CA THR A 452 -15.96 -12.73 -24.53
C THR A 452 -16.01 -11.41 -25.29
N LEU A 453 -14.93 -10.62 -25.28
CA LEU A 453 -14.90 -9.31 -25.93
C LEU A 453 -14.48 -9.37 -27.42
N LYS A 454 -13.97 -10.53 -27.88
CA LYS A 454 -13.49 -10.76 -29.26
C LYS A 454 -12.46 -9.72 -29.72
N CYS A 455 -11.67 -9.18 -28.78
CA CYS A 455 -10.62 -8.22 -29.08
C CYS A 455 -9.32 -8.95 -29.45
N LYS A 456 -8.49 -8.31 -30.28
CA LYS A 456 -7.13 -8.79 -30.55
C LYS A 456 -6.30 -8.71 -29.26
N THR A 457 -5.71 -9.83 -28.87
CA THR A 457 -4.81 -9.93 -27.73
C THR A 457 -3.34 -9.91 -28.18
N PRO A 458 -2.40 -9.48 -27.31
CA PRO A 458 -0.97 -9.60 -27.57
C PRO A 458 -0.54 -11.07 -27.58
N LYS A 459 0.54 -11.36 -28.31
CA LYS A 459 1.23 -12.66 -28.19
C LYS A 459 1.81 -12.81 -26.79
N ILE A 460 1.81 -14.00 -26.22
CA ILE A 460 2.28 -14.23 -24.85
C ILE A 460 3.40 -15.25 -24.86
N LYS A 461 4.54 -14.87 -24.28
CA LYS A 461 5.66 -15.77 -23.99
C LYS A 461 5.91 -15.82 -22.49
N LEU A 462 5.56 -16.94 -21.86
CA LEU A 462 5.76 -17.17 -20.43
C LEU A 462 7.02 -17.99 -20.21
N ILE A 463 8.02 -17.40 -19.55
CA ILE A 463 9.27 -18.05 -19.14
C ILE A 463 9.19 -18.30 -17.64
N SER A 464 9.03 -19.54 -17.21
CA SER A 464 8.88 -19.89 -15.80
C SER A 464 10.03 -20.73 -15.30
N VAL A 465 10.69 -20.29 -14.24
CA VAL A 465 11.86 -20.95 -13.66
C VAL A 465 11.50 -21.62 -12.35
N PHE A 466 11.71 -22.93 -12.29
CA PHE A 466 11.42 -23.78 -11.13
C PHE A 466 12.69 -24.45 -10.61
N LYS A 467 12.71 -24.73 -9.30
CA LYS A 467 13.80 -25.49 -8.67
C LYS A 467 13.70 -26.97 -9.05
N ASN A 468 12.53 -27.55 -8.82
CA ASN A 468 12.23 -28.98 -8.98
C ASN A 468 11.05 -29.18 -9.94
N SER A 469 10.96 -30.34 -10.57
CA SER A 469 9.89 -30.69 -11.52
C SER A 469 8.50 -30.76 -10.89
N SER A 470 8.38 -31.10 -9.61
CA SER A 470 7.09 -31.10 -8.91
C SER A 470 6.36 -29.77 -9.00
N ASN A 471 7.10 -28.65 -9.04
CA ASN A 471 6.53 -27.29 -9.15
C ASN A 471 5.93 -26.99 -10.52
N LEU A 472 6.16 -27.84 -11.53
CA LEU A 472 5.51 -27.70 -12.83
C LEU A 472 3.99 -27.83 -12.73
N SER A 473 3.48 -28.54 -11.71
CA SER A 473 2.04 -28.65 -11.44
C SER A 473 1.33 -27.29 -11.24
N ILE A 474 2.06 -26.22 -10.91
CA ILE A 474 1.48 -24.87 -10.83
C ILE A 474 1.01 -24.37 -12.21
N LEU A 475 1.62 -24.87 -13.31
CA LEU A 475 1.21 -24.53 -14.67
C LEU A 475 -0.21 -25.02 -14.99
N ASP A 476 -0.67 -26.08 -14.33
CA ASP A 476 -2.02 -26.62 -14.51
C ASP A 476 -3.09 -25.63 -14.03
N LEU A 477 -2.72 -24.64 -13.19
CA LEU A 477 -3.62 -23.61 -12.68
C LEU A 477 -3.80 -22.42 -13.64
N ILE A 478 -3.07 -22.36 -14.77
CA ILE A 478 -3.15 -21.23 -15.72
C ILE A 478 -4.57 -21.13 -16.30
N LEU A 479 -5.15 -22.26 -16.70
CA LEU A 479 -6.52 -22.31 -17.17
C LEU A 479 -7.51 -22.45 -16.00
N PRO A 480 -8.68 -21.80 -16.08
CA PRO A 480 -9.75 -22.05 -15.12
C PRO A 480 -10.27 -23.48 -15.26
N THR A 481 -10.54 -24.13 -14.14
CA THR A 481 -11.12 -25.49 -14.08
C THR A 481 -12.59 -25.54 -14.52
N SER A 482 -13.26 -24.39 -14.68
CA SER A 482 -14.68 -24.33 -15.02
C SER A 482 -14.97 -24.64 -16.49
N SER A 483 -16.08 -25.33 -16.73
CA SER A 483 -16.59 -25.87 -18.01
C SER A 483 -16.88 -24.84 -19.12
N TYR A 484 -16.41 -23.59 -18.99
CA TYR A 484 -16.55 -22.53 -20.00
C TYR A 484 -15.49 -22.61 -21.13
N SER A 485 -14.66 -23.65 -21.16
CA SER A 485 -13.57 -23.82 -22.13
C SER A 485 -13.93 -24.67 -23.36
N SER A 486 -15.21 -24.81 -23.71
CA SER A 486 -15.62 -25.51 -24.95
C SER A 486 -15.33 -24.75 -26.25
N ASN A 487 -14.77 -23.54 -26.19
CA ASN A 487 -14.20 -22.85 -27.34
C ASN A 487 -12.71 -22.58 -27.09
N SER A 488 -11.85 -23.25 -27.86
CA SER A 488 -10.40 -23.04 -27.86
C SER A 488 -10.10 -21.54 -27.95
N SER A 489 -9.52 -20.99 -26.89
CA SER A 489 -9.06 -19.60 -26.91
C SER A 489 -8.01 -19.46 -28.02
N ASN A 490 -8.23 -18.56 -28.98
CA ASN A 490 -7.26 -18.13 -30.01
C ASN A 490 -6.08 -17.34 -29.39
N LEU A 491 -5.65 -17.69 -28.18
CA LEU A 491 -4.56 -17.05 -27.47
C LEU A 491 -3.25 -17.67 -27.93
N ASP A 492 -2.38 -16.86 -28.55
CA ASP A 492 -1.01 -17.24 -28.92
C ASP A 492 -0.14 -17.27 -27.66
N LEU A 493 -0.21 -18.37 -26.91
CA LEU A 493 0.49 -18.59 -25.64
C LEU A 493 1.59 -19.63 -25.78
N GLN A 494 2.84 -19.20 -25.66
CA GLN A 494 4.03 -20.06 -25.60
C GLN A 494 4.56 -20.13 -24.17
N ILE A 495 4.72 -21.33 -23.62
CA ILE A 495 5.26 -21.54 -22.27
C ILE A 495 6.61 -22.24 -22.35
N GLU A 496 7.65 -21.61 -21.80
CA GLU A 496 8.97 -22.21 -21.60
C GLU A 496 9.22 -22.40 -20.09
N ALA A 497 9.21 -23.64 -19.63
CA ALA A 497 9.45 -23.99 -18.25
C ALA A 497 10.87 -24.53 -18.06
N TYR A 498 11.64 -23.93 -17.14
CA TYR A 498 13.03 -24.30 -16.85
C TYR A 498 13.13 -24.92 -15.46
N VAL A 499 13.52 -26.19 -15.38
CA VAL A 499 13.79 -26.91 -14.12
C VAL A 499 15.30 -26.91 -13.87
N THR A 500 15.72 -26.25 -12.79
CA THR A 500 17.13 -25.91 -12.58
C THR A 500 17.94 -26.93 -11.77
N ARG A 501 17.31 -27.77 -10.94
CA ARG A 501 18.03 -28.75 -10.10
C ARG A 501 18.04 -30.16 -10.66
N GLU A 502 17.12 -30.50 -11.57
CA GLU A 502 16.94 -31.84 -12.11
C GLU A 502 17.36 -31.87 -13.58
N LYS A 503 18.07 -32.93 -14.00
CA LYS A 503 18.61 -33.07 -15.36
C LYS A 503 17.69 -33.82 -16.33
N GLY A 504 16.54 -34.30 -15.86
CA GLY A 504 15.54 -34.98 -16.69
C GLY A 504 14.24 -35.18 -15.93
N ASN A 505 13.20 -35.65 -16.63
CA ASN A 505 11.91 -35.92 -16.02
C ASN A 505 12.04 -37.06 -14.98
N PRO A 506 11.68 -36.87 -13.71
CA PRO A 506 11.75 -37.95 -12.72
C PRO A 506 10.83 -39.11 -13.13
N LYS A 507 11.33 -40.34 -13.04
CA LYS A 507 10.57 -41.58 -13.31
C LYS A 507 9.60 -41.97 -12.18
N GLY A 508 9.38 -41.09 -11.19
CA GLY A 508 8.50 -41.35 -10.04
C GLY A 508 7.07 -40.89 -10.31
N LYS A 509 6.08 -41.60 -9.76
CA LYS A 509 4.69 -41.13 -9.70
C LYS A 509 4.67 -39.79 -8.95
N LEU A 510 4.19 -38.71 -9.58
CA LEU A 510 3.77 -37.53 -8.82
C LEU A 510 2.62 -37.96 -7.92
N GLU A 511 2.67 -37.54 -6.65
CA GLU A 511 1.51 -37.61 -5.75
C GLU A 511 0.29 -37.02 -6.46
N PRO A 512 -0.90 -37.64 -6.38
CA PRO A 512 -2.11 -37.08 -6.98
C PRO A 512 -2.47 -35.77 -6.27
N SER A 513 -3.01 -34.81 -7.02
CA SER A 513 -3.62 -33.64 -6.40
C SER A 513 -4.86 -34.05 -5.60
N ARG A 514 -5.13 -33.33 -4.52
CA ARG A 514 -6.27 -33.61 -3.63
C ARG A 514 -7.05 -32.33 -3.38
N THR A 515 -8.36 -32.38 -3.60
CA THR A 515 -9.25 -31.25 -3.29
C THR A 515 -10.00 -31.52 -2.00
N VAL A 516 -9.91 -30.59 -1.06
CA VAL A 516 -10.68 -30.58 0.19
C VAL A 516 -11.81 -29.57 0.02
N TRP A 517 -13.05 -30.01 0.23
CA TRP A 517 -14.25 -29.17 0.17
C TRP A 517 -14.71 -28.82 1.58
N PHE A 518 -15.09 -27.55 1.79
CA PHE A 518 -15.53 -27.08 3.10
C PHE A 518 -17.05 -26.94 3.15
N LYS A 519 -17.65 -27.26 4.30
CA LYS A 519 -19.09 -27.10 4.49
C LYS A 519 -19.41 -25.61 4.72
N PRO A 520 -20.49 -25.09 4.11
CA PRO A 520 -20.88 -23.71 4.34
C PRO A 520 -21.36 -23.51 5.77
N ASN A 521 -20.81 -22.50 6.45
CA ASN A 521 -21.27 -22.06 7.76
C ASN A 521 -22.19 -20.83 7.60
N ALA A 522 -23.28 -20.76 8.36
CA ALA A 522 -24.22 -19.63 8.32
C ALA A 522 -23.58 -18.29 8.69
N SER A 523 -22.47 -18.31 9.45
CA SER A 523 -21.72 -17.11 9.84
C SER A 523 -20.73 -16.62 8.79
N ASP A 524 -20.47 -17.40 7.72
CA ASP A 524 -19.52 -17.04 6.68
C ASP A 524 -20.19 -16.28 5.54
N GLU A 525 -19.64 -15.10 5.25
CA GLU A 525 -20.10 -14.22 4.17
C GLU A 525 -19.20 -14.38 2.93
N PRO A 526 -19.72 -14.16 1.71
CA PRO A 526 -18.87 -14.04 0.52
C PRO A 526 -17.98 -12.79 0.64
N ILE A 527 -16.79 -12.83 0.01
CA ILE A 527 -15.93 -11.65 -0.07
C ILE A 527 -16.70 -10.56 -0.83
N SER A 528 -16.82 -9.39 -0.20
CA SER A 528 -17.57 -8.25 -0.71
C SER A 528 -16.80 -6.95 -0.52
N PRO A 529 -17.14 -5.88 -1.29
CA PRO A 529 -16.47 -4.60 -1.13
C PRO A 529 -16.75 -4.00 0.25
N ALA A 530 -15.70 -3.62 0.99
CA ALA A 530 -15.83 -3.10 2.36
C ALA A 530 -16.78 -1.89 2.49
N LEU A 531 -16.86 -1.04 1.46
CA LEU A 531 -17.72 0.15 1.42
C LEU A 531 -18.81 0.06 0.33
N GLY A 532 -19.17 -1.17 -0.08
CA GLY A 532 -20.20 -1.39 -1.11
C GLY A 532 -19.79 -0.95 -2.54
N PRO A 533 -20.74 -0.89 -3.49
CA PRO A 533 -20.47 -0.65 -4.91
C PRO A 533 -19.82 0.71 -5.19
N ASN A 534 -20.23 1.75 -4.44
CA ASN A 534 -19.69 3.11 -4.54
C ASN A 534 -18.54 3.36 -3.54
N SER A 535 -17.66 2.37 -3.37
CA SER A 535 -16.61 2.37 -2.35
C SER A 535 -15.77 3.66 -2.29
N TRP A 536 -15.40 4.23 -3.44
CA TRP A 536 -14.61 5.47 -3.49
C TRP A 536 -15.38 6.69 -2.99
N LEU A 537 -16.67 6.82 -3.32
CA LEU A 537 -17.49 7.95 -2.85
C LEU A 537 -17.72 7.86 -1.34
N TRP A 538 -17.96 6.66 -0.82
CA TRP A 538 -18.04 6.44 0.62
C TRP A 538 -16.73 6.75 1.32
N LEU A 539 -15.58 6.39 0.74
CA LEU A 539 -14.28 6.77 1.29
C LEU A 539 -14.13 8.30 1.34
N GLY A 540 -14.49 9.01 0.26
CA GLY A 540 -14.49 10.47 0.23
C GLY A 540 -15.43 11.09 1.27
N ALA A 541 -16.62 10.51 1.44
CA ALA A 541 -17.58 10.92 2.46
C ALA A 541 -17.05 10.69 3.88
N ILE A 542 -16.38 9.55 4.15
CA ILE A 542 -15.75 9.27 5.44
C ILE A 542 -14.65 10.29 5.72
N ILE A 543 -13.74 10.52 4.76
CA ILE A 543 -12.64 11.49 4.92
C ILE A 543 -13.20 12.89 5.22
N SER A 544 -14.18 13.35 4.42
CA SER A 544 -14.76 14.69 4.59
C SER A 544 -15.57 14.83 5.89
N SER A 545 -16.41 13.85 6.21
CA SER A 545 -17.26 13.90 7.41
C SER A 545 -16.45 13.74 8.69
N SER A 546 -15.51 12.80 8.75
CA SER A 546 -14.62 12.65 9.91
C SER A 546 -13.77 13.89 10.15
N PHE A 547 -13.29 14.56 9.09
CA PHE A 547 -12.50 15.78 9.26
C PHE A 547 -13.37 16.95 9.74
N THR A 548 -14.60 17.05 9.24
CA THR A 548 -15.57 18.06 9.69
C THR A 548 -15.96 17.84 11.15
N ILE A 549 -16.27 16.60 11.56
CA ILE A 549 -16.58 16.25 12.96
C ILE A 549 -15.39 16.59 13.86
N PHE A 550 -14.17 16.25 13.43
CA PHE A 550 -12.95 16.59 14.15
C PHE A 550 -12.82 18.11 14.36
N LEU A 551 -13.00 18.93 13.31
CA LEU A 551 -12.94 20.38 13.43
C LEU A 551 -14.02 20.94 14.37
N VAL A 552 -15.25 20.44 14.30
CA VAL A 552 -16.33 20.89 15.19
C VAL A 552 -16.02 20.56 16.64
N LEU A 553 -15.62 19.31 16.93
CA LEU A 553 -15.28 18.88 18.29
C LEU A 553 -14.04 19.61 18.82
N LEU A 554 -13.05 19.85 17.97
CA LEU A 554 -11.88 20.66 18.30
C LEU A 554 -12.25 22.09 18.64
N GLY A 555 -13.14 22.70 17.85
CA GLY A 555 -13.67 24.04 18.09
C GLY A 555 -14.39 24.13 19.44
N ILE A 556 -15.27 23.18 19.73
CA ILE A 556 -15.99 23.10 21.01
C ILE A 556 -14.99 22.92 22.17
N PHE A 557 -14.07 21.97 22.07
CA PHE A 557 -13.09 21.71 23.12
C PHE A 557 -12.22 22.95 23.39
N THR A 558 -11.73 23.61 22.34
CA THR A 558 -10.87 24.78 22.49
C THR A 558 -11.66 25.95 23.05
N GLN A 559 -12.86 26.25 22.53
CA GLN A 559 -13.66 27.40 22.94
C GLN A 559 -14.19 27.29 24.37
N TYR A 560 -14.63 26.11 24.79
CA TYR A 560 -15.32 25.94 26.08
C TYR A 560 -14.45 25.36 27.19
N VAL A 561 -13.32 24.72 26.85
CA VAL A 561 -12.40 24.15 27.86
C VAL A 561 -11.08 24.88 27.90
N VAL A 562 -10.40 25.04 26.75
CA VAL A 562 -9.03 25.59 26.71
C VAL A 562 -9.03 27.10 26.90
N TYR A 563 -9.82 27.82 26.10
CA TYR A 563 -9.83 29.28 26.07
C TYR A 563 -10.21 29.92 27.42
N PRO A 564 -11.24 29.45 28.16
CA PRO A 564 -11.56 30.03 29.46
C PRO A 564 -10.45 29.81 30.49
N ILE A 565 -9.73 28.70 30.41
CA ILE A 565 -8.61 28.42 31.32
C ILE A 565 -7.45 29.36 30.98
N ASP A 566 -7.02 29.36 29.72
CA ASP A 566 -5.86 30.14 29.23
C ASP A 566 -6.04 31.66 29.42
N GLN A 567 -7.23 32.20 29.19
CA GLN A 567 -7.47 33.65 29.14
C GLN A 567 -8.17 34.21 30.38
N ASN A 568 -9.06 33.46 31.05
CA ASN A 568 -9.83 34.00 32.18
C ASN A 568 -9.27 33.62 33.56
N THR A 569 -8.43 32.59 33.68
CA THR A 569 -7.99 32.08 35.00
C THR A 569 -6.51 32.30 35.32
N ASN A 570 -5.76 32.98 34.45
CA ASN A 570 -4.30 33.14 34.53
C ASN A 570 -3.53 31.80 34.66
N LYS A 571 -4.16 30.68 34.29
CA LYS A 571 -3.54 29.35 34.26
C LYS A 571 -3.47 28.89 32.82
N LEU A 572 -2.32 28.37 32.40
CA LEU A 572 -2.16 27.75 31.09
C LEU A 572 -2.72 26.32 31.14
N TYR A 573 -3.54 25.97 30.16
CA TYR A 573 -4.05 24.62 30.00
C TYR A 573 -2.90 23.67 29.67
N SER A 574 -2.85 22.53 30.37
CA SER A 574 -1.76 21.57 30.21
C SER A 574 -1.61 21.12 28.75
N TYR A 575 -0.39 21.27 28.25
CA TYR A 575 0.05 20.95 26.91
C TYR A 575 -0.18 19.46 26.57
N THR A 576 0.21 18.59 27.49
CA THR A 576 0.00 17.14 27.44
C THR A 576 -1.48 16.79 27.43
N LYS A 577 -2.29 17.39 28.32
CA LYS A 577 -3.74 17.12 28.36
C LYS A 577 -4.42 17.56 27.06
N LYS A 578 -4.02 18.72 26.52
CA LYS A 578 -4.53 19.21 25.23
C LYS A 578 -4.22 18.22 24.11
N ALA A 579 -2.98 17.74 24.05
CA ALA A 579 -2.55 16.76 23.06
C ALA A 579 -3.33 15.43 23.16
N SER A 580 -3.48 14.90 24.37
CA SER A 580 -4.24 13.67 24.64
C SER A 580 -5.70 13.76 24.22
N VAL A 581 -6.40 14.85 24.59
CA VAL A 581 -7.80 15.04 24.21
C VAL A 581 -7.94 15.16 22.68
N ASN A 582 -7.04 15.89 22.02
CA ASN A 582 -7.06 16.03 20.57
C ASN A 582 -6.88 14.68 19.84
N MET A 583 -5.95 13.83 20.30
CA MET A 583 -5.79 12.48 19.77
C MET A 583 -7.09 11.66 19.89
N LEU A 584 -7.75 11.73 21.06
CA LEU A 584 -9.03 11.06 21.27
C LEU A 584 -10.13 11.59 20.36
N ILE A 585 -10.22 12.91 20.16
CA ILE A 585 -11.19 13.53 19.24
C ILE A 585 -10.95 13.05 17.80
N ILE A 586 -9.70 12.99 17.33
CA ILE A 586 -9.36 12.48 16.00
C ILE A 586 -9.83 11.03 15.84
N CYS A 587 -9.45 10.16 16.79
CA CYS A 587 -9.84 8.75 16.77
C CYS A 587 -11.37 8.58 16.79
N PHE A 588 -12.06 9.30 17.67
CA PHE A 588 -13.51 9.28 17.79
C PHE A 588 -14.21 9.70 16.50
N SER A 589 -13.72 10.77 15.87
CA SER A 589 -14.29 11.30 14.62
C SER A 589 -14.16 10.29 13.47
N ILE A 590 -13.01 9.61 13.37
CA ILE A 590 -12.78 8.55 12.39
C ILE A 590 -13.69 7.35 12.66
N VAL A 591 -13.74 6.89 13.91
CA VAL A 591 -14.54 5.72 14.31
C VAL A 591 -16.02 5.91 13.99
N ILE A 592 -16.58 7.07 14.33
CA ILE A 592 -17.99 7.38 14.06
C ILE A 592 -18.30 7.37 12.56
N ALA A 593 -17.54 8.15 11.79
CA ALA A 593 -17.80 8.30 10.36
C ALA A 593 -17.64 6.97 9.60
N ALA A 594 -16.54 6.25 9.86
CA ALA A 594 -16.24 4.99 9.20
C ALA A 594 -17.20 3.87 9.62
N SER A 595 -17.53 3.75 10.91
CA SER A 595 -18.50 2.74 11.39
C SER A 595 -19.89 2.99 10.83
N GLY A 596 -20.34 4.26 10.83
CA GLY A 596 -21.63 4.64 10.28
C GLY A 596 -21.73 4.25 8.80
N ALA A 597 -20.73 4.61 8.00
CA ALA A 597 -20.67 4.27 6.57
C ALA A 597 -20.59 2.75 6.33
N PHE A 598 -19.78 2.03 7.10
CA PHE A 598 -19.63 0.58 6.96
C PHE A 598 -20.93 -0.17 7.30
N LEU A 599 -21.55 0.16 8.44
CA LEU A 599 -22.81 -0.45 8.86
C LEU A 599 -23.96 -0.12 7.91
N TRP A 600 -24.00 1.10 7.36
CA TRP A 600 -24.99 1.49 6.36
C TRP A 600 -24.89 0.63 5.09
N ASN A 601 -23.68 0.45 4.56
CA ASN A 601 -23.45 -0.38 3.38
C ASN A 601 -23.75 -1.86 3.65
N LYS A 602 -23.40 -2.37 4.83
CA LYS A 602 -23.72 -3.74 5.21
C LYS A 602 -25.23 -3.98 5.29
N LYS A 603 -25.99 -3.02 5.87
CA LYS A 603 -27.45 -3.07 5.93
C LYS A 603 -28.09 -3.03 4.54
N LEU A 604 -27.57 -2.22 3.62
CA LEU A 604 -28.04 -2.15 2.25
C LEU A 604 -27.81 -3.48 1.51
N SER A 605 -26.59 -4.03 1.60
CA SER A 605 -26.22 -5.30 0.97
C SER A 605 -27.06 -6.47 1.48
N SER A 606 -27.35 -6.51 2.80
CA SER A 606 -28.23 -7.53 3.38
C SER A 606 -29.67 -7.44 2.85
N LYS A 607 -30.21 -6.23 2.67
CA LYS A 607 -31.54 -6.04 2.06
C LYS A 607 -31.58 -6.50 0.61
N GLU A 608 -30.53 -6.23 -0.16
CA GLU A 608 -30.40 -6.68 -1.54
C GLU A 608 -30.29 -8.21 -1.63
N ALA A 609 -29.48 -8.84 -0.78
CA ALA A 609 -29.36 -10.29 -0.71
C ALA A 609 -30.70 -10.98 -0.39
N LYS A 610 -31.48 -10.45 0.56
CA LYS A 610 -32.82 -10.97 0.89
C LYS A 610 -33.80 -10.83 -0.29
N LYS A 611 -33.75 -9.73 -1.04
CA LYS A 611 -34.59 -9.55 -2.25
C LYS A 611 -34.23 -10.55 -3.34
N LEU A 612 -32.94 -10.84 -3.54
CA LEU A 612 -32.48 -11.82 -4.53
C LEU A 612 -32.90 -13.25 -4.16
N GLN A 613 -32.89 -13.62 -2.87
CA GLN A 613 -33.40 -14.92 -2.41
C GLN A 613 -34.90 -15.09 -2.66
N HIS A 614 -35.72 -14.09 -2.31
CA HIS A 614 -37.17 -14.14 -2.56
C HIS A 614 -37.56 -14.10 -4.05
N THR A 615 -36.69 -13.58 -4.92
CA THR A 615 -36.93 -13.55 -6.38
C THR A 615 -36.40 -14.83 -7.06
N GLY A 616 -35.38 -15.47 -6.48
CA GLY A 616 -34.77 -16.71 -6.99
C GLY A 616 -35.54 -17.99 -6.65
N GLU A 617 -36.41 -17.98 -5.65
CA GLU A 617 -37.27 -19.14 -5.32
C GLU A 617 -38.34 -19.45 -6.39
N SER A 618 -38.55 -18.58 -7.40
CA SER A 618 -39.49 -18.85 -8.48
C SER A 618 -38.87 -19.48 -9.74
N THR A 619 -37.56 -19.75 -9.77
CA THR A 619 -36.94 -20.40 -10.93
C THR A 619 -35.75 -21.29 -10.52
N THR A 620 -35.86 -22.57 -10.91
CA THR A 620 -34.83 -23.63 -10.92
C THR A 620 -34.62 -24.46 -9.66
N THR A 621 -35.49 -25.46 -9.50
CA THR A 621 -35.03 -26.85 -9.35
C THR A 621 -34.05 -27.18 -10.49
N LYS A 622 -32.75 -27.22 -10.21
CA LYS A 622 -31.78 -27.92 -11.05
C LYS A 622 -30.92 -28.84 -10.18
N SER A 623 -30.78 -30.04 -10.73
CA SER A 623 -30.30 -31.29 -10.17
C SER A 623 -28.88 -31.24 -9.63
N SER A 624 -28.70 -32.03 -8.58
CA SER A 624 -27.44 -32.42 -7.96
C SER A 624 -26.73 -33.51 -8.78
N ASP A 625 -26.54 -33.30 -10.08
CA ASP A 625 -25.79 -34.20 -10.95
C ASP A 625 -24.81 -33.36 -11.79
N ASP A 626 -23.64 -33.11 -11.22
CA ASP A 626 -22.40 -32.81 -11.95
C ASP A 626 -21.26 -33.47 -11.16
N ILE A 627 -21.32 -34.81 -11.10
CA ILE A 627 -20.20 -35.67 -10.69
C ILE A 627 -19.49 -36.11 -11.98
N GLU A 628 -18.17 -35.89 -11.99
CA GLU A 628 -17.17 -36.45 -12.91
C GLU A 628 -17.21 -36.02 -14.39
N LEU A 629 -16.41 -35.00 -14.72
CA LEU A 629 -15.63 -34.97 -15.96
C LEU A 629 -14.43 -34.00 -15.84
N GLU A 630 -13.40 -34.39 -15.08
CA GLU A 630 -12.23 -33.54 -14.77
C GLU A 630 -11.05 -33.64 -15.76
N SER A 631 -11.22 -34.19 -16.97
CA SER A 631 -10.06 -34.56 -17.82
C SER A 631 -9.87 -33.84 -19.16
N LEU A 632 -10.73 -32.90 -19.58
CA LEU A 632 -10.71 -32.38 -20.96
C LEU A 632 -9.98 -31.03 -21.25
N PRO A 633 -9.80 -30.06 -20.32
CA PRO A 633 -9.14 -28.80 -20.66
C PRO A 633 -7.61 -28.90 -20.83
N LEU A 634 -6.99 -29.93 -20.22
CA LEU A 634 -5.54 -29.98 -19.97
C LEU A 634 -4.72 -30.24 -21.25
N GLU A 635 -5.23 -31.05 -22.20
CA GLU A 635 -4.47 -31.51 -23.37
C GLU A 635 -4.03 -30.40 -24.34
N SER A 636 -4.78 -29.28 -24.41
CA SER A 636 -4.45 -28.16 -25.31
C SER A 636 -3.24 -27.35 -24.84
N VAL A 637 -3.05 -27.22 -23.53
CA VAL A 637 -1.95 -26.47 -22.93
C VAL A 637 -0.67 -27.31 -22.87
N THR A 638 -0.79 -28.63 -22.64
CA THR A 638 0.37 -29.53 -22.60
C THR A 638 1.16 -29.53 -23.93
N LYS A 639 0.48 -29.31 -25.06
CA LYS A 639 1.14 -29.17 -26.38
C LYS A 639 1.94 -27.87 -26.54
N SER A 640 1.69 -26.85 -25.72
CA SER A 640 2.31 -25.52 -25.81
C SER A 640 3.38 -25.28 -24.73
N ILE A 641 3.64 -26.27 -23.88
CA ILE A 641 4.65 -26.22 -22.82
C ILE A 641 5.94 -26.91 -23.28
N ASN A 642 7.01 -26.14 -23.40
CA ASN A 642 8.36 -26.65 -23.59
C ASN A 642 9.07 -26.71 -22.24
N VAL A 643 9.44 -27.92 -21.79
CA VAL A 643 10.15 -28.13 -20.52
C VAL A 643 11.64 -28.35 -20.78
N HIS A 644 12.47 -27.57 -20.12
CA HIS A 644 13.92 -27.62 -20.17
C HIS A 644 14.48 -28.06 -18.81
N TYR A 645 15.26 -29.14 -18.79
CA TYR A 645 15.87 -29.67 -17.57
C TYR A 645 17.35 -29.31 -17.47
N GLY A 646 17.85 -29.11 -16.24
CA GLY A 646 19.26 -28.95 -15.92
C GLY A 646 19.89 -27.64 -16.36
N GLN A 647 19.11 -26.68 -16.86
CA GLN A 647 19.61 -25.41 -17.38
C GLN A 647 18.83 -24.20 -16.86
N ARG A 648 19.51 -23.06 -16.73
CA ARG A 648 18.89 -21.76 -16.47
C ARG A 648 18.62 -21.05 -17.79
N PRO A 649 17.52 -20.28 -17.91
CA PRO A 649 17.25 -19.53 -19.13
C PRO A 649 18.32 -18.46 -19.34
N ASN A 650 18.83 -18.34 -20.56
CA ASN A 650 19.66 -17.20 -20.95
C ASN A 650 18.74 -16.01 -21.28
N LEU A 651 18.28 -15.32 -20.23
CA LEU A 651 17.30 -14.24 -20.34
C LEU A 651 17.77 -13.11 -21.28
N LYS A 652 19.07 -12.80 -21.27
CA LYS A 652 19.65 -11.78 -22.17
C LYS A 652 19.47 -12.17 -23.63
N ARG A 653 19.83 -13.40 -23.99
CA ARG A 653 19.66 -13.91 -25.36
C ARG A 653 18.20 -13.94 -25.76
N ILE A 654 17.34 -14.52 -24.90
CA ILE A 654 15.91 -14.68 -25.19
C ILE A 654 15.25 -13.32 -25.43
N LEU A 655 15.54 -12.31 -24.61
CA LEU A 655 14.95 -10.98 -24.74
C LEU A 655 15.46 -10.20 -25.96
N LEU A 656 16.74 -10.35 -26.31
CA LEU A 656 17.35 -9.66 -27.47
C LEU A 656 16.93 -10.28 -28.82
N GLU A 657 16.52 -11.54 -28.85
CA GLU A 657 16.07 -12.22 -30.08
C GLU A 657 14.63 -11.84 -30.49
N ILE A 658 13.88 -11.13 -29.64
CA ILE A 658 12.48 -10.74 -29.88
C ILE A 658 12.42 -9.60 -30.89
N LYS A 659 11.70 -9.81 -32.00
CA LYS A 659 11.66 -8.90 -33.17
C LYS A 659 10.47 -7.94 -33.15
N GLU A 660 9.51 -8.15 -32.25
CA GLU A 660 8.30 -7.34 -32.13
C GLU A 660 8.62 -5.88 -31.77
N SER A 661 7.86 -4.94 -32.32
CA SER A 661 8.09 -3.50 -32.17
C SER A 661 7.83 -2.95 -30.77
N ASN A 662 6.92 -3.57 -30.02
CA ASN A 662 6.47 -3.09 -28.72
C ASN A 662 6.16 -4.27 -27.80
N VAL A 663 7.11 -4.57 -26.91
CA VAL A 663 7.10 -5.75 -26.05
C VAL A 663 6.97 -5.33 -24.59
N GLY A 664 5.93 -5.79 -23.90
CA GLY A 664 5.82 -5.63 -22.45
C GLY A 664 6.57 -6.76 -21.74
N VAL A 665 7.62 -6.44 -20.97
CA VAL A 665 8.39 -7.41 -20.18
C VAL A 665 7.95 -7.33 -18.73
N LEU A 666 7.21 -8.33 -18.26
CA LEU A 666 6.73 -8.43 -16.89
C LEU A 666 7.57 -9.43 -16.12
N VAL A 667 8.05 -9.07 -14.92
CA VAL A 667 8.90 -9.98 -14.11
C VAL A 667 8.39 -10.09 -12.69
N SER A 668 8.31 -11.32 -12.18
CA SER A 668 7.87 -11.64 -10.82
C SER A 668 8.68 -12.81 -10.24
N GLY A 669 9.31 -12.59 -9.09
CA GLY A 669 10.17 -13.60 -8.46
C GLY A 669 11.31 -13.00 -7.62
N PRO A 670 12.41 -13.77 -7.41
CA PRO A 670 13.56 -13.36 -6.61
C PRO A 670 14.12 -12.00 -7.02
N LYS A 671 14.64 -11.25 -6.03
CA LYS A 671 15.18 -9.89 -6.25
C LYS A 671 16.26 -9.86 -7.34
N GLU A 672 17.22 -10.77 -7.29
CA GLU A 672 18.32 -10.86 -8.27
C GLU A 672 17.81 -11.03 -9.70
N MET A 673 16.84 -11.93 -9.92
CA MET A 673 16.23 -12.14 -11.23
C MET A 673 15.55 -10.88 -11.76
N ARG A 674 14.84 -10.14 -10.90
CA ARG A 674 14.18 -8.88 -11.29
C ARG A 674 15.19 -7.81 -11.64
N GLU A 675 16.28 -7.71 -10.88
CA GLU A 675 17.38 -6.78 -11.14
C GLU A 675 18.10 -7.13 -12.46
N ASP A 676 18.36 -8.41 -12.73
CA ASP A 676 18.99 -8.85 -13.97
C ASP A 676 18.14 -8.50 -15.21
N VAL A 677 16.82 -8.76 -15.17
CA VAL A 677 15.94 -8.42 -16.30
C VAL A 677 15.80 -6.91 -16.46
N ALA A 678 15.71 -6.16 -15.36
CA ALA A 678 15.70 -4.70 -15.42
C ALA A 678 17.01 -4.16 -16.03
N ALA A 679 18.16 -4.79 -15.74
CA ALA A 679 19.45 -4.41 -16.31
C ALA A 679 19.45 -4.66 -17.83
N ILE A 680 18.95 -5.81 -18.27
CA ILE A 680 18.83 -6.13 -19.70
C ILE A 680 17.93 -5.10 -20.41
N CYS A 681 16.76 -4.81 -19.85
CA CYS A 681 15.81 -3.87 -20.46
C CYS A 681 16.27 -2.40 -20.42
N SER A 682 17.26 -2.07 -19.59
CA SER A 682 17.85 -0.72 -19.51
C SER A 682 19.08 -0.54 -20.39
N THR A 683 19.72 -1.63 -20.85
CA THR A 683 20.74 -1.52 -21.89
C THR A 683 20.08 -1.04 -23.18
N GLY A 684 20.55 0.06 -23.78
CA GLY A 684 20.02 0.64 -25.03
C GLY A 684 20.13 -0.24 -26.28
N GLN A 685 20.32 -1.55 -26.09
CA GLN A 685 20.36 -2.59 -27.12
C GLN A 685 18.96 -3.09 -27.51
N ALA A 686 17.91 -2.75 -26.75
CA ALA A 686 16.54 -3.22 -26.99
C ALA A 686 15.47 -2.14 -26.71
N ASP A 687 15.38 -1.16 -27.61
CA ASP A 687 14.48 -0.01 -27.55
C ASP A 687 12.97 -0.34 -27.59
N ASN A 688 12.64 -1.59 -27.94
CA ASN A 688 11.30 -2.16 -28.06
C ASN A 688 10.77 -2.78 -26.74
N LEU A 689 11.61 -2.94 -25.71
CA LEU A 689 11.24 -3.58 -24.44
C LEU A 689 10.70 -2.58 -23.41
N HIS A 690 9.56 -2.91 -22.81
CA HIS A 690 8.89 -2.14 -21.77
C HIS A 690 8.84 -2.92 -20.47
N PHE A 691 9.77 -2.65 -19.57
CA PHE A 691 9.90 -3.37 -18.31
C PHE A 691 8.85 -2.94 -17.27
N GLU A 692 8.26 -3.92 -16.61
CA GLU A 692 7.41 -3.75 -15.44
C GLU A 692 7.70 -4.86 -14.42
N SER A 693 8.15 -4.48 -13.22
CA SER A 693 8.38 -5.42 -12.13
C SER A 693 7.09 -5.56 -11.31
N ILE A 694 6.58 -6.78 -11.20
CA ILE A 694 5.52 -7.13 -10.27
C ILE A 694 6.20 -7.76 -9.05
N SER A 695 6.05 -7.17 -7.88
CA SER A 695 6.58 -7.81 -6.67
C SER A 695 5.77 -7.51 -5.43
N PHE A 696 5.36 -8.59 -4.78
CA PHE A 696 5.20 -8.62 -3.34
C PHE A 696 6.48 -9.19 -2.73
N THR A 697 7.37 -8.33 -2.26
CA THR A 697 8.50 -8.74 -1.40
C THR A 697 8.36 -8.03 -0.06
N TRP A 698 7.99 -8.77 0.99
CA TRP A 698 8.13 -8.32 2.38
C TRP A 698 9.59 -8.38 2.82
#